data_AF-A0A423X2L9-F1
#
_entry.id   AF-A0A423X2L9-F1
#
_cell.length_a   1.000
_cell.length_b   1.000
_cell.length_c   1.000
_cell.angle_alpha   90.00
_cell.angle_beta   90.00
_cell.angle_gamma   90.00
#
_symmetry.space_group_name_H-M   'P 1'
#
loop_
_entity.id
_entity.type
_entity.pdbx_description
1 polymer ?
#
loop_
_entity_poly.entity_id
_entity_poly.type
_entity_poly.pdbx_seq_one_letter_code
_entity_poly.pdbx_strand_id
1 'polypeptide(L)'
;MKPIRCCTIIPDDVVMEMGHLQPKNTSGVSIRQPTSHLAISTDYKWTPGDTIKVRLLGGTDHVQKMVKKYARVWLKYANLELEFVDSGDADIRVSFKKGGSWSLVGTSCRLLPQDKPTMNFGWFTDKTSQKEFSRTVTHEFGHAIGCIHEHQNPAGNIPWDKAAVYEYYKKTQGWNKERVKTNIFQAYSVDTTQFSSFDKKSIMLYAIPASLTKNGYSTKPNKVLSKTDKCFIAQAYPRLQGYDTSDDEEETEDDKEETEDDNDETEDDDSDLGSGSEKGWDSDKDEDSEQDSDSEEEPDTKKEPASELSKLSSVMGGRWTGCYYYSDGSTEGKSDFTLVTEPHKGEGIPGVDFKGSGSDHVASFEIAEGGSTMKASVPKEMRAIQVVEYDKPYRINTIPVPDVQKLGPFDLLVKVAVASYCHTDSMIQSGTFGTILPIVASHEGAGTVVAAGPLSEIKPGDRVMCGLPFHPCGKCPDCTGLNESWRQYCVNTEGHCGVHCDGFFAEYALCDARSTTKLPNEVSFLSAAPLACAGRTVWRGVEQAGVKKGKWIAIIGSGGGLGHLGVQFAKKKGLRVIGIDARDEGLELSKAMGADVVVDARKGKDEVVRQVQDVTRDANPGNPGVDATVTLSDAVSAAALGCAITKMHGTMVQVAQPKEVIIPFMEFVFRDIRVKGSVVSSPEESNAMVSFIAEHGVKVETNLFEGLDKIDELLEMVHSGKIQGKAVIIIDHDQIEKEKQLGAKY
;
A
#
# COMPACT_ATOMS: atom_id res chain seq x y z
N MET A 1 -47.61 6.93 -2.94
CA MET A 1 -46.44 6.10 -2.57
C MET A 1 -45.96 6.50 -1.19
N LYS A 2 -45.77 5.54 -0.26
CA LYS A 2 -45.05 5.81 1.00
C LYS A 2 -43.60 6.21 0.63
N PRO A 3 -42.99 7.21 1.30
CA PRO A 3 -41.61 7.59 1.01
C PRO A 3 -40.69 6.38 1.20
N ILE A 4 -39.72 6.21 0.31
CA ILE A 4 -38.68 5.20 0.47
C ILE A 4 -37.91 5.56 1.72
N ARG A 5 -37.93 4.68 2.72
CA ARG A 5 -37.16 4.84 3.96
C ARG A 5 -35.69 4.58 3.60
N CYS A 6 -34.95 5.67 3.43
CA CYS A 6 -33.55 5.65 3.05
C CYS A 6 -32.71 5.42 4.31
N CYS A 7 -31.80 4.45 4.26
CA CYS A 7 -30.88 4.15 5.34
C CYS A 7 -29.58 4.94 5.12
N THR A 8 -29.46 6.17 5.64
CA THR A 8 -28.20 6.95 5.47
C THR A 8 -28.10 8.21 6.32
N ILE A 9 -28.98 8.43 7.30
CA ILE A 9 -28.81 9.58 8.18
C ILE A 9 -27.97 9.12 9.37
N ILE A 10 -26.65 9.06 9.18
CA ILE A 10 -25.73 9.21 10.31
C ILE A 10 -25.98 10.62 10.86
N PRO A 11 -26.41 10.78 12.11
CA PRO A 11 -26.69 12.09 12.70
C PRO A 11 -25.47 13.02 12.62
N ASP A 12 -25.68 14.32 12.39
CA ASP A 12 -24.60 15.28 12.17
C ASP A 12 -23.66 15.40 13.38
N ASP A 13 -24.16 15.15 14.59
CA ASP A 13 -23.38 15.03 15.82
C ASP A 13 -22.42 13.83 15.80
N VAL A 14 -22.86 12.69 15.23
CA VAL A 14 -21.99 11.52 15.03
C VAL A 14 -20.94 11.79 13.95
N VAL A 15 -21.31 12.48 12.85
CA VAL A 15 -20.37 12.87 11.78
C VAL A 15 -19.33 13.87 12.28
N MET A 16 -19.73 14.85 13.08
CA MET A 16 -18.81 15.84 13.66
C MET A 16 -17.89 15.21 14.73
N GLU A 17 -18.37 14.27 15.54
CA GLU A 17 -17.54 13.52 16.49
C GLU A 17 -16.51 12.63 15.75
N MET A 18 -16.90 12.00 14.64
CA MET A 18 -15.94 11.29 13.77
C MET A 18 -14.89 12.24 13.20
N GLY A 19 -15.27 13.44 12.73
CA GLY A 19 -14.35 14.44 12.18
C GLY A 19 -13.25 14.91 13.16
N HIS A 20 -13.50 14.80 14.47
CA HIS A 20 -12.53 15.14 15.53
C HIS A 20 -11.73 13.93 16.07
N LEU A 21 -12.15 12.70 15.73
CA LEU A 21 -11.59 11.44 16.25
C LEU A 21 -11.04 10.52 15.15
N GLN A 22 -10.92 10.98 13.89
CA GLN A 22 -10.44 10.14 12.79
C GLN A 22 -9.00 9.66 13.01
N PRO A 23 -8.73 8.35 12.88
CA PRO A 23 -7.40 7.84 12.66
C PRO A 23 -6.86 8.31 11.31
N LYS A 24 -5.54 8.48 11.32
CA LYS A 24 -4.67 8.65 10.16
C LYS A 24 -4.75 7.40 9.27
N ASN A 25 -4.59 7.62 7.97
CA ASN A 25 -4.62 6.66 6.86
C ASN A 25 -5.99 6.12 6.51
N THR A 26 -6.34 6.30 5.23
CA THR A 26 -6.49 5.19 4.29
C THR A 26 -6.62 5.70 2.84
N SER A 27 -5.77 5.18 1.95
CA SER A 27 -5.97 5.19 0.50
C SER A 27 -5.13 4.09 -0.15
N GLY A 28 -5.79 3.22 -0.94
CA GLY A 28 -5.19 2.59 -2.12
C GLY A 28 -4.60 1.18 -1.94
N VAL A 29 -5.45 0.15 -2.11
CA VAL A 29 -4.97 -1.19 -2.51
C VAL A 29 -5.79 -1.67 -3.70
N SER A 30 -5.13 -1.99 -4.82
CA SER A 30 -5.69 -2.82 -5.89
C SER A 30 -4.81 -4.05 -6.09
N ILE A 31 -5.39 -5.22 -5.81
CA ILE A 31 -4.90 -6.54 -6.24
C ILE A 31 -5.78 -7.01 -7.40
N ARG A 32 -5.12 -7.66 -8.35
CA ARG A 32 -5.53 -8.06 -9.70
C ARG A 32 -6.64 -9.15 -9.72
N GLN A 33 -7.38 -9.21 -10.85
CA GLN A 33 -7.95 -10.40 -11.55
C GLN A 33 -9.50 -10.60 -11.54
N PRO A 34 -10.04 -11.61 -12.29
CA PRO A 34 -11.10 -11.48 -13.30
C PRO A 34 -12.53 -11.48 -12.71
N THR A 35 -13.48 -10.98 -13.51
CA THR A 35 -14.96 -11.03 -13.41
C THR A 35 -15.65 -11.53 -12.12
N SER A 36 -16.59 -10.71 -11.61
CA SER A 36 -17.60 -10.91 -10.52
C SER A 36 -17.33 -10.08 -9.24
N HIS A 37 -18.40 -9.69 -8.52
CA HIS A 37 -18.64 -8.25 -8.41
C HIS A 37 -19.62 -7.80 -7.25
N LEU A 38 -19.18 -7.24 -6.10
CA LEU A 38 -19.90 -6.40 -5.07
C LEU A 38 -18.86 -5.39 -4.52
N ALA A 39 -19.18 -4.33 -3.73
CA ALA A 39 -18.27 -3.28 -3.26
C ALA A 39 -17.89 -3.29 -1.75
N ILE A 40 -16.60 -3.41 -1.36
CA ILE A 40 -16.09 -3.23 0.05
C ILE A 40 -15.07 -2.09 0.14
N SER A 41 -15.19 -1.27 1.18
CA SER A 41 -14.17 -0.28 1.56
C SER A 41 -12.90 -0.98 2.07
N THR A 42 -11.79 -0.86 1.33
CA THR A 42 -10.47 -1.40 1.74
C THR A 42 -9.95 -0.81 3.04
N ASP A 43 -10.44 0.39 3.33
CA ASP A 43 -9.95 1.26 4.37
C ASP A 43 -10.40 0.86 5.77
N TYR A 44 -11.56 0.21 5.83
CA TYR A 44 -12.20 -0.19 7.08
C TYR A 44 -12.54 -1.68 7.08
N LYS A 45 -11.81 -2.50 6.31
CA LYS A 45 -12.06 -3.93 6.23
C LYS A 45 -11.65 -4.65 7.52
N TRP A 46 -12.42 -5.64 7.95
CA TRP A 46 -12.03 -6.54 9.04
C TRP A 46 -10.98 -7.55 8.55
N THR A 47 -10.28 -8.23 9.47
CA THR A 47 -9.37 -9.32 9.10
C THR A 47 -10.17 -10.63 9.00
N PRO A 48 -9.97 -11.47 7.98
CA PRO A 48 -10.61 -12.80 7.95
C PRO A 48 -10.29 -13.60 9.22
N GLY A 49 -11.32 -14.13 9.87
CA GLY A 49 -11.25 -14.83 11.17
C GLY A 49 -11.48 -13.92 12.39
N ASP A 50 -11.66 -12.61 12.20
CA ASP A 50 -11.95 -11.69 13.31
C ASP A 50 -13.28 -12.04 13.98
N THR A 51 -13.29 -12.00 15.30
CA THR A 51 -14.51 -11.98 16.12
C THR A 51 -14.87 -10.53 16.43
N ILE A 52 -16.05 -10.10 15.97
CA ILE A 52 -16.54 -8.73 16.12
C ILE A 52 -17.56 -8.71 17.26
N LYS A 53 -17.30 -7.90 18.28
CA LYS A 53 -18.20 -7.77 19.43
C LYS A 53 -19.38 -6.86 19.12
N VAL A 54 -20.59 -7.32 19.36
CA VAL A 54 -21.83 -6.59 19.11
C VAL A 54 -22.61 -6.41 20.41
N ARG A 55 -22.93 -5.15 20.75
CA ARG A 55 -23.77 -4.81 21.91
C ARG A 55 -25.05 -4.11 21.47
N LEU A 56 -26.18 -4.59 21.96
CA LEU A 56 -27.50 -4.01 21.68
C LEU A 56 -27.87 -3.04 22.82
N LEU A 57 -28.03 -1.76 22.50
CA LEU A 57 -28.26 -0.67 23.45
C LEU A 57 -29.77 -0.42 23.71
N GLY A 58 -30.59 -1.47 23.65
CA GLY A 58 -32.04 -1.42 23.85
C GLY A 58 -32.81 -2.34 22.90
N GLY A 59 -34.08 -2.01 22.66
CA GLY A 59 -35.01 -2.85 21.89
C GLY A 59 -35.64 -3.95 22.74
N THR A 60 -36.81 -4.42 22.35
CA THR A 60 -37.51 -5.54 23.00
C THR A 60 -36.79 -6.86 22.70
N ASP A 61 -37.02 -7.89 23.50
CA ASP A 61 -36.42 -9.22 23.28
C ASP A 61 -36.73 -9.77 21.89
N HIS A 62 -37.95 -9.54 21.40
CA HIS A 62 -38.34 -9.93 20.04
C HIS A 62 -37.50 -9.19 18.99
N VAL A 63 -37.38 -7.87 19.08
CA VAL A 63 -36.57 -7.08 18.15
C VAL A 63 -35.10 -7.48 18.21
N GLN A 64 -34.54 -7.67 19.40
CA GLN A 64 -33.15 -8.10 19.57
C GLN A 64 -32.91 -9.49 18.98
N LYS A 65 -33.83 -10.44 19.18
CA LYS A 65 -33.78 -11.78 18.59
C LYS A 65 -33.75 -11.70 17.06
N MET A 66 -34.59 -10.86 16.47
CA MET A 66 -34.65 -10.68 15.02
C MET A 66 -33.38 -10.02 14.46
N VAL A 67 -32.82 -9.02 15.15
CA VAL A 67 -31.53 -8.43 14.78
C VAL A 67 -30.41 -9.47 14.84
N LYS A 68 -30.29 -10.22 15.94
CA LYS A 68 -29.30 -11.30 16.09
C LYS A 68 -29.42 -12.37 15.00
N LYS A 69 -30.65 -12.71 14.58
CA LYS A 69 -30.91 -13.67 13.50
C LYS A 69 -30.34 -13.18 12.16
N TYR A 70 -30.73 -11.98 11.72
CA TYR A 70 -30.37 -11.51 10.38
C TYR A 70 -28.96 -10.89 10.29
N ALA A 71 -28.38 -10.46 11.41
CA ALA A 71 -26.99 -10.00 11.47
C ALA A 71 -25.99 -11.07 11.02
N ARG A 72 -26.30 -12.36 11.24
CA ARG A 72 -25.43 -13.50 10.93
C ARG A 72 -25.51 -13.96 9.48
N VAL A 73 -26.42 -13.42 8.67
CA VAL A 73 -26.66 -13.88 7.29
C VAL A 73 -25.40 -13.81 6.42
N TRP A 74 -24.58 -12.76 6.60
CA TRP A 74 -23.31 -12.62 5.88
C TRP A 74 -22.24 -13.63 6.31
N LEU A 75 -22.23 -14.06 7.58
CA LEU A 75 -21.19 -14.94 8.16
C LEU A 75 -21.25 -16.36 7.62
N LYS A 76 -22.39 -16.76 7.05
CA LYS A 76 -22.50 -18.01 6.29
C LYS A 76 -21.47 -18.10 5.15
N TYR A 77 -21.10 -16.94 4.59
CA TYR A 77 -20.20 -16.83 3.43
C TYR A 77 -18.89 -16.09 3.77
N ALA A 78 -18.88 -15.25 4.79
CA ALA A 78 -17.71 -14.52 5.25
C ALA A 78 -16.99 -15.27 6.37
N ASN A 79 -15.66 -15.41 6.29
CA ASN A 79 -14.83 -15.85 7.42
C ASN A 79 -14.73 -14.73 8.48
N LEU A 80 -15.79 -14.52 9.25
CA LEU A 80 -15.92 -13.57 10.35
C LEU A 80 -16.88 -14.14 11.39
N GLU A 81 -16.72 -13.75 12.65
CA GLU A 81 -17.60 -14.16 13.74
C GLU A 81 -18.26 -12.95 14.41
N LEU A 82 -19.50 -13.12 14.89
CA LEU A 82 -20.21 -12.10 15.69
C LEU A 82 -20.45 -12.61 17.11
N GLU A 83 -19.79 -11.97 18.07
CA GLU A 83 -19.99 -12.22 19.49
C GLU A 83 -20.95 -11.18 20.07
N PHE A 84 -22.15 -11.61 20.50
CA PHE A 84 -23.10 -10.69 21.14
C PHE A 84 -22.86 -10.62 22.64
N VAL A 85 -22.53 -9.42 23.12
CA VAL A 85 -22.20 -9.17 24.53
C VAL A 85 -23.25 -8.28 25.19
N ASP A 86 -23.57 -8.59 26.45
CA ASP A 86 -24.55 -7.81 27.23
C ASP A 86 -23.91 -6.61 27.95
N SER A 87 -22.59 -6.63 28.16
CA SER A 87 -21.82 -5.57 28.82
C SER A 87 -20.36 -5.53 28.34
N GLY A 88 -19.64 -4.46 28.70
CA GLY A 88 -18.24 -4.24 28.29
C GLY A 88 -18.09 -3.56 26.93
N ASP A 89 -16.85 -3.46 26.47
CA ASP A 89 -16.51 -2.86 25.20
C ASP A 89 -16.99 -3.74 24.03
N ALA A 90 -17.54 -3.09 23.01
CA ALA A 90 -18.03 -3.74 21.81
C ALA A 90 -17.60 -2.95 20.57
N ASP A 91 -17.37 -3.63 19.45
CA ASP A 91 -17.04 -3.01 18.17
C ASP A 91 -18.27 -2.37 17.53
N ILE A 92 -19.39 -3.10 17.48
CA ILE A 92 -20.67 -2.63 16.93
C ILE A 92 -21.64 -2.38 18.08
N ARG A 93 -22.22 -1.18 18.12
CA ARG A 93 -23.11 -0.72 19.19
C ARG A 93 -24.43 -0.27 18.58
N VAL A 94 -25.46 -1.12 18.68
CA VAL A 94 -26.73 -0.96 17.96
C VAL A 94 -27.77 -0.27 18.84
N SER A 95 -28.26 0.90 18.44
CA SER A 95 -29.39 1.57 19.10
C SER A 95 -30.72 1.39 18.35
N PHE A 96 -31.82 1.71 19.02
CA PHE A 96 -33.19 1.61 18.47
C PHE A 96 -33.94 2.95 18.58
N LYS A 97 -33.20 4.06 18.43
CA LYS A 97 -33.74 5.42 18.57
C LYS A 97 -34.48 5.83 17.30
N LYS A 98 -35.61 6.53 17.44
CA LYS A 98 -36.31 7.13 16.28
C LYS A 98 -35.36 8.08 15.54
N GLY A 99 -35.34 8.04 14.20
CA GLY A 99 -34.48 8.92 13.40
C GLY A 99 -33.90 8.33 12.12
N GLY A 100 -34.18 7.06 11.80
CA GLY A 100 -33.70 6.37 10.60
C GLY A 100 -32.96 5.08 10.95
N SER A 101 -32.56 4.31 9.94
CA SER A 101 -31.64 3.18 10.12
C SER A 101 -30.33 3.51 9.40
N TRP A 102 -29.21 3.20 10.04
CA TRP A 102 -27.88 3.53 9.54
C TRP A 102 -26.83 2.68 10.25
N SER A 103 -25.65 2.60 9.65
CA SER A 103 -24.50 1.87 10.17
C SER A 103 -23.22 2.58 9.75
N LEU A 104 -22.21 2.56 10.63
CA LEU A 104 -20.84 2.88 10.26
C LEU A 104 -20.23 1.74 9.42
N VAL A 105 -19.22 2.08 8.62
CA VAL A 105 -18.63 1.12 7.67
C VAL A 105 -17.45 0.40 8.30
N GLY A 106 -17.52 -0.92 8.43
CA GLY A 106 -16.37 -1.75 8.79
C GLY A 106 -15.74 -1.40 10.15
N THR A 107 -14.41 -1.46 10.24
CA THR A 107 -13.62 -1.13 11.44
C THR A 107 -13.75 0.33 11.88
N SER A 108 -14.37 1.23 11.09
CA SER A 108 -14.70 2.58 11.55
C SER A 108 -15.64 2.57 12.76
N CYS A 109 -16.34 1.46 13.03
CA CYS A 109 -17.10 1.26 14.26
C CYS A 109 -16.24 1.35 15.52
N ARG A 110 -14.91 1.15 15.45
CA ARG A 110 -13.99 1.28 16.58
C ARG A 110 -13.63 2.72 16.93
N LEU A 111 -13.99 3.68 16.08
CA LEU A 111 -13.53 5.07 16.20
C LEU A 111 -14.39 5.92 17.13
N LEU A 112 -15.65 5.53 17.31
CA LEU A 112 -16.52 6.21 18.24
C LEU A 112 -16.28 5.72 19.68
N PRO A 113 -16.38 6.61 20.67
CA PRO A 113 -16.40 6.22 22.09
C PRO A 113 -17.42 5.11 22.39
N GLN A 114 -17.13 4.31 23.41
CA GLN A 114 -17.90 3.10 23.76
C GLN A 114 -19.32 3.36 24.26
N ASP A 115 -19.67 4.60 24.59
CA ASP A 115 -21.00 5.06 24.99
C ASP A 115 -21.85 5.55 23.79
N LYS A 116 -21.27 5.64 22.60
CA LYS A 116 -21.95 6.08 21.37
C LYS A 116 -22.38 4.91 20.49
N PRO A 117 -23.58 4.95 19.88
CA PRO A 117 -24.00 3.94 18.92
C PRO A 117 -23.20 4.07 17.62
N THR A 118 -22.90 2.94 16.98
CA THR A 118 -22.29 2.86 15.64
C THR A 118 -23.27 2.38 14.58
N MET A 119 -24.47 1.98 15.02
CA MET A 119 -25.56 1.54 14.17
C MET A 119 -26.88 1.90 14.85
N ASN A 120 -27.93 2.15 14.07
CA ASN A 120 -29.27 2.37 14.59
C ASN A 120 -30.33 1.70 13.73
N PHE A 121 -31.40 1.21 14.37
CA PHE A 121 -32.63 0.78 13.71
C PHE A 121 -33.82 1.60 14.22
N GLY A 122 -34.22 2.63 13.47
CA GLY A 122 -35.11 3.66 14.01
C GLY A 122 -36.62 3.40 13.93
N TRP A 123 -37.05 2.27 13.37
CA TRP A 123 -38.47 1.96 13.18
C TRP A 123 -38.86 0.51 13.54
N PHE A 124 -37.95 -0.26 14.12
CA PHE A 124 -38.26 -1.61 14.55
C PHE A 124 -39.11 -1.62 15.82
N THR A 125 -40.12 -2.48 15.79
CA THR A 125 -41.08 -2.78 16.85
C THR A 125 -41.46 -4.26 16.75
N ASP A 126 -42.14 -4.80 17.76
CA ASP A 126 -42.63 -6.19 17.78
C ASP A 126 -43.61 -6.51 16.64
N LYS A 127 -44.12 -5.49 15.94
CA LYS A 127 -45.04 -5.64 14.80
C LYS A 127 -44.34 -5.55 13.45
N THR A 128 -43.01 -5.44 13.44
CA THR A 128 -42.23 -5.34 12.20
C THR A 128 -42.22 -6.71 11.50
N SER A 129 -42.50 -6.73 10.20
CA SER A 129 -42.53 -7.99 9.46
C SER A 129 -41.13 -8.62 9.36
N GLN A 130 -41.07 -9.95 9.26
CA GLN A 130 -39.81 -10.65 9.03
C GLN A 130 -39.09 -10.16 7.77
N LYS A 131 -39.84 -9.87 6.69
CA LYS A 131 -39.28 -9.33 5.44
C LYS A 131 -38.57 -7.98 5.66
N GLU A 132 -39.09 -7.12 6.53
CA GLU A 132 -38.48 -5.82 6.83
C GLU A 132 -37.28 -5.94 7.76
N PHE A 133 -37.29 -6.88 8.71
CA PHE A 133 -36.11 -7.25 9.49
C PHE A 133 -35.00 -7.82 8.59
N SER A 134 -35.32 -8.80 7.75
CA SER A 134 -34.38 -9.42 6.82
C SER A 134 -33.71 -8.36 5.95
N ARG A 135 -34.51 -7.51 5.30
CA ARG A 135 -34.01 -6.46 4.43
C ARG A 135 -33.07 -5.49 5.17
N THR A 136 -33.56 -4.89 6.24
CA THR A 136 -32.88 -3.74 6.85
C THR A 136 -31.69 -4.20 7.69
N VAL A 137 -31.80 -5.28 8.46
CA VAL A 137 -30.69 -5.80 9.28
C VAL A 137 -29.56 -6.29 8.39
N THR A 138 -29.87 -7.09 7.36
CA THR A 138 -28.84 -7.61 6.44
C THR A 138 -28.12 -6.48 5.72
N HIS A 139 -28.84 -5.42 5.32
CA HIS A 139 -28.23 -4.23 4.71
C HIS A 139 -27.27 -3.49 5.66
N GLU A 140 -27.73 -3.14 6.87
CA GLU A 140 -26.90 -2.39 7.83
C GLU A 140 -25.68 -3.18 8.31
N PHE A 141 -25.84 -4.50 8.49
CA PHE A 141 -24.71 -5.36 8.81
C PHE A 141 -23.76 -5.55 7.62
N GLY A 142 -24.24 -5.40 6.38
CA GLY A 142 -23.40 -5.28 5.20
C GLY A 142 -22.43 -4.11 5.33
N HIS A 143 -22.92 -2.93 5.71
CA HIS A 143 -22.05 -1.78 6.03
C HIS A 143 -21.10 -2.07 7.19
N ALA A 144 -21.61 -2.66 8.28
CA ALA A 144 -20.80 -2.95 9.46
C ALA A 144 -19.63 -3.89 9.16
N ILE A 145 -19.74 -4.76 8.15
CA ILE A 145 -18.64 -5.63 7.67
C ILE A 145 -17.88 -5.05 6.46
N GLY A 146 -18.13 -3.80 6.10
CA GLY A 146 -17.34 -3.03 5.13
C GLY A 146 -17.96 -2.86 3.74
N CYS A 147 -19.14 -3.43 3.46
CA CYS A 147 -19.82 -3.26 2.17
C CYS A 147 -20.33 -1.83 2.00
N ILE A 148 -20.36 -1.33 0.76
CA ILE A 148 -20.89 -0.01 0.41
C ILE A 148 -22.06 -0.11 -0.57
N HIS A 149 -22.76 1.00 -0.82
CA HIS A 149 -23.98 0.97 -1.62
C HIS A 149 -23.74 0.68 -3.10
N GLU A 150 -24.53 -0.24 -3.67
CA GLU A 150 -24.42 -0.70 -5.07
C GLU A 150 -24.77 0.40 -6.09
N HIS A 151 -25.59 1.41 -5.73
CA HIS A 151 -25.89 2.54 -6.62
C HIS A 151 -24.76 3.58 -6.72
N GLN A 152 -23.78 3.51 -5.82
CA GLN A 152 -22.56 4.30 -5.85
C GLN A 152 -21.39 3.52 -6.47
N ASN A 153 -21.69 2.37 -7.08
CA ASN A 153 -20.73 1.58 -7.81
C ASN A 153 -20.23 2.37 -9.04
N PRO A 154 -18.90 2.53 -9.24
CA PRO A 154 -18.34 3.24 -10.38
C PRO A 154 -18.71 2.63 -11.76
N ALA A 155 -19.18 1.38 -11.82
CA ALA A 155 -19.75 0.75 -13.03
C ALA A 155 -21.27 0.99 -13.22
N GLY A 156 -21.95 1.64 -12.25
CA GLY A 156 -23.39 1.89 -12.26
C GLY A 156 -23.78 3.12 -13.09
N ASN A 157 -24.19 2.93 -14.34
CA ASN A 157 -24.64 4.03 -15.21
C ASN A 157 -26.13 4.37 -15.00
N ILE A 158 -26.54 4.72 -13.78
CA ILE A 158 -27.93 5.08 -13.47
C ILE A 158 -28.24 6.46 -14.10
N PRO A 159 -29.27 6.57 -14.95
CA PRO A 159 -29.60 7.82 -15.67
C PRO A 159 -30.40 8.79 -14.77
N TRP A 160 -29.77 9.28 -13.71
CA TRP A 160 -30.41 10.17 -12.73
C TRP A 160 -31.01 11.44 -13.35
N ASP A 161 -32.26 11.74 -12.99
CA ASP A 161 -32.79 13.10 -13.12
C ASP A 161 -32.39 13.88 -11.87
N LYS A 162 -31.24 14.57 -11.97
CA LYS A 162 -30.64 15.28 -10.84
C LYS A 162 -31.58 16.30 -10.21
N ALA A 163 -32.46 16.95 -10.97
CA ALA A 163 -33.40 17.92 -10.44
C ALA A 163 -34.50 17.24 -9.61
N ALA A 164 -35.08 16.15 -10.13
CA ALA A 164 -36.08 15.36 -9.43
C ALA A 164 -35.52 14.73 -8.14
N VAL A 165 -34.27 14.23 -8.18
CA VAL A 165 -33.57 13.64 -7.03
C VAL A 165 -33.33 14.68 -5.93
N TYR A 166 -32.83 15.89 -6.26
CA TYR A 166 -32.64 16.94 -5.26
C TYR A 166 -33.95 17.34 -4.57
N GLU A 167 -35.03 17.54 -5.33
CA GLU A 167 -36.34 17.90 -4.77
C GLU A 167 -36.94 16.75 -3.93
N TYR A 168 -36.77 15.51 -4.38
CA TYR A 168 -37.23 14.33 -3.65
C TYR A 168 -36.58 14.22 -2.26
N TYR A 169 -35.24 14.26 -2.19
CA TYR A 169 -34.53 14.12 -0.92
C TYR A 169 -34.64 15.36 -0.03
N LYS A 170 -34.78 16.56 -0.60
CA LYS A 170 -35.13 17.77 0.16
C LYS A 170 -36.50 17.64 0.83
N LYS A 171 -37.51 17.12 0.12
CA LYS A 171 -38.89 17.00 0.64
C LYS A 171 -39.07 15.82 1.61
N THR A 172 -38.41 14.69 1.33
CA THR A 172 -38.61 13.45 2.11
C THR A 172 -37.64 13.33 3.28
N GLN A 173 -36.43 13.87 3.16
CA GLN A 173 -35.36 13.71 4.16
C GLN A 173 -34.79 15.06 4.66
N GLY A 174 -35.22 16.20 4.11
CA GLY A 174 -34.68 17.51 4.49
C GLY A 174 -33.25 17.76 3.99
N TRP A 175 -32.73 16.94 3.08
CA TRP A 175 -31.32 17.02 2.67
C TRP A 175 -31.05 18.25 1.79
N ASN A 176 -29.91 18.89 2.04
CA ASN A 176 -29.38 19.91 1.15
C ASN A 176 -28.73 19.27 -0.10
N LYS A 177 -28.41 20.09 -1.11
CA LYS A 177 -27.87 19.60 -2.39
C LYS A 177 -26.51 18.91 -2.23
N GLU A 178 -25.64 19.38 -1.34
CA GLU A 178 -24.33 18.75 -1.15
C GLU A 178 -24.47 17.35 -0.53
N ARG A 179 -25.37 17.20 0.45
CA ARG A 179 -25.67 15.90 1.07
C ARG A 179 -26.23 14.90 0.06
N VAL A 180 -27.12 15.34 -0.84
CA VAL A 180 -27.62 14.49 -1.94
C VAL A 180 -26.50 14.13 -2.92
N LYS A 181 -25.62 15.07 -3.25
CA LYS A 181 -24.49 14.81 -4.14
C LYS A 181 -23.55 13.75 -3.57
N THR A 182 -23.20 13.85 -2.29
CA THR A 182 -22.32 12.88 -1.60
C THR A 182 -22.98 11.52 -1.40
N ASN A 183 -24.26 11.46 -1.04
CA ASN A 183 -24.91 10.19 -0.67
C ASN A 183 -25.59 9.47 -1.85
N ILE A 184 -25.89 10.17 -2.96
CA ILE A 184 -26.66 9.59 -4.08
C ILE A 184 -25.87 9.61 -5.40
N PHE A 185 -25.09 10.66 -5.68
CA PHE A 185 -24.42 10.81 -6.98
C PHE A 185 -22.94 10.48 -6.97
N GLN A 186 -22.29 10.57 -5.81
CA GLN A 186 -20.88 10.28 -5.69
C GLN A 186 -20.69 8.77 -5.81
N ALA A 187 -20.06 8.36 -6.91
CA ALA A 187 -19.53 7.02 -7.03
C ALA A 187 -18.24 6.91 -6.19
N TYR A 188 -18.00 5.73 -5.61
CA TYR A 188 -16.75 5.47 -4.89
C TYR A 188 -15.58 5.38 -5.87
N SER A 189 -14.39 5.78 -5.41
CA SER A 189 -13.17 5.62 -6.19
C SER A 189 -12.90 4.14 -6.41
N VAL A 190 -12.51 3.77 -7.63
CA VAL A 190 -12.04 2.42 -7.96
C VAL A 190 -10.80 2.02 -7.15
N ASP A 191 -10.09 2.98 -6.56
CA ASP A 191 -8.85 2.79 -5.80
C ASP A 191 -9.07 2.36 -4.33
N THR A 192 -10.26 2.63 -3.78
CA THR A 192 -10.61 2.37 -2.36
C THR A 192 -11.78 1.40 -2.23
N THR A 193 -12.08 0.66 -3.29
CA THR A 193 -13.22 -0.26 -3.33
C THR A 193 -12.88 -1.50 -4.15
N GLN A 194 -13.02 -2.69 -3.56
CA GLN A 194 -13.13 -3.93 -4.35
C GLN A 194 -14.58 -4.00 -4.84
N PHE A 195 -14.92 -3.82 -6.13
CA PHE A 195 -16.31 -3.53 -6.59
C PHE A 195 -16.91 -4.46 -7.67
N SER A 196 -18.22 -4.28 -7.89
CA SER A 196 -19.11 -4.99 -8.82
C SER A 196 -19.26 -4.48 -10.26
N SER A 197 -19.84 -5.29 -11.16
CA SER A 197 -20.82 -4.92 -12.16
C SER A 197 -22.15 -4.72 -11.43
N PHE A 198 -22.84 -3.64 -11.78
CA PHE A 198 -24.06 -3.22 -11.12
C PHE A 198 -25.08 -4.36 -10.93
N ASP A 199 -25.31 -4.79 -9.68
CA ASP A 199 -26.28 -5.85 -9.34
C ASP A 199 -27.62 -5.26 -8.89
N LYS A 200 -28.63 -5.33 -9.78
CA LYS A 200 -30.01 -4.92 -9.49
C LYS A 200 -30.64 -5.68 -8.32
N LYS A 201 -30.14 -6.87 -7.99
CA LYS A 201 -30.64 -7.75 -6.93
C LYS A 201 -29.81 -7.65 -5.64
N SER A 202 -28.74 -6.86 -5.59
CA SER A 202 -27.90 -6.75 -4.39
C SER A 202 -28.70 -6.20 -3.22
N ILE A 203 -28.52 -6.78 -2.03
CA ILE A 203 -29.11 -6.24 -0.80
C ILE A 203 -28.59 -4.83 -0.50
N MET A 204 -27.42 -4.45 -1.04
CA MET A 204 -26.79 -3.14 -0.88
C MET A 204 -27.31 -2.08 -1.86
N LEU A 205 -28.28 -2.42 -2.73
CA LEU A 205 -28.88 -1.49 -3.67
C LEU A 205 -30.11 -0.76 -3.10
N TYR A 206 -30.17 0.56 -3.27
CA TYR A 206 -31.39 1.32 -3.00
C TYR A 206 -32.47 1.03 -4.03
N ALA A 207 -33.72 1.01 -3.56
CA ALA A 207 -34.86 1.09 -4.45
C ALA A 207 -34.88 2.47 -5.12
N ILE A 208 -34.85 2.49 -6.45
CA ILE A 208 -34.82 3.69 -7.27
C ILE A 208 -36.19 3.83 -7.92
N PRO A 209 -37.01 4.83 -7.58
CA PRO A 209 -38.25 5.11 -8.28
C PRO A 209 -37.98 5.57 -9.72
N ALA A 210 -38.85 5.16 -10.65
CA ALA A 210 -38.82 5.64 -12.04
C ALA A 210 -38.90 7.17 -12.14
N SER A 211 -39.56 7.82 -11.19
CA SER A 211 -39.68 9.28 -11.13
C SER A 211 -38.38 10.01 -10.80
N LEU A 212 -37.29 9.29 -10.45
CA LEU A 212 -35.98 9.87 -10.13
C LEU A 212 -34.96 9.71 -11.28
N THR A 213 -35.38 9.15 -12.41
CA THR A 213 -34.50 8.86 -13.56
C THR A 213 -35.07 9.41 -14.86
N LYS A 214 -34.19 9.74 -15.81
CA LYS A 214 -34.56 10.43 -17.06
C LYS A 214 -35.29 9.55 -18.07
N ASN A 215 -35.20 8.23 -17.92
CA ASN A 215 -35.75 7.25 -18.87
C ASN A 215 -36.71 6.24 -18.20
N GLY A 216 -37.18 6.52 -16.98
CA GLY A 216 -38.06 5.63 -16.23
C GLY A 216 -37.37 4.42 -15.61
N TYR A 217 -36.05 4.35 -15.62
CA TYR A 217 -35.27 3.33 -14.91
C TYR A 217 -35.67 3.26 -13.43
N SER A 218 -35.98 2.04 -12.94
CA SER A 218 -36.34 1.81 -11.54
C SER A 218 -35.84 0.47 -11.01
N THR A 219 -35.74 0.36 -9.69
CA THR A 219 -35.35 -0.86 -8.96
C THR A 219 -36.26 -1.07 -7.75
N LYS A 220 -36.56 -2.33 -7.42
CA LYS A 220 -37.37 -2.72 -6.25
C LYS A 220 -36.46 -2.93 -5.02
N PRO A 221 -36.98 -2.85 -3.78
CA PRO A 221 -36.22 -3.22 -2.59
C PRO A 221 -35.88 -4.71 -2.60
N ASN A 222 -34.59 -5.05 -2.45
CA ASN A 222 -34.12 -6.43 -2.28
C ASN A 222 -34.25 -6.85 -0.81
N LYS A 223 -34.48 -8.14 -0.54
CA LYS A 223 -34.80 -8.64 0.81
C LYS A 223 -33.78 -9.64 1.38
N VAL A 224 -32.98 -10.24 0.50
CA VAL A 224 -32.01 -11.32 0.77
C VAL A 224 -30.74 -11.08 -0.03
N LEU A 225 -29.66 -11.79 0.31
CA LEU A 225 -28.39 -11.73 -0.42
C LEU A 225 -28.54 -12.31 -1.83
N SER A 226 -28.07 -11.57 -2.84
CA SER A 226 -27.94 -12.11 -4.19
C SER A 226 -26.79 -13.12 -4.27
N LYS A 227 -26.75 -13.93 -5.34
CA LYS A 227 -25.59 -14.81 -5.63
C LYS A 227 -24.29 -14.01 -5.65
N THR A 228 -24.36 -12.81 -6.18
CA THR A 228 -23.26 -11.87 -6.33
C THR A 228 -22.78 -11.35 -4.97
N ASP A 229 -23.70 -10.99 -4.07
CA ASP A 229 -23.39 -10.63 -2.69
C ASP A 229 -22.64 -11.75 -1.96
N LYS A 230 -23.13 -12.99 -2.10
CA LYS A 230 -22.56 -14.20 -1.47
C LYS A 230 -21.14 -14.52 -1.98
N CYS A 231 -20.94 -14.52 -3.29
CA CYS A 231 -19.63 -14.81 -3.88
C CYS A 231 -18.60 -13.76 -3.49
N PHE A 232 -18.99 -12.48 -3.52
CA PHE A 232 -18.07 -11.40 -3.22
C PHE A 232 -17.64 -11.39 -1.76
N ILE A 233 -18.57 -11.56 -0.81
CA ILE A 233 -18.21 -11.55 0.60
C ILE A 233 -17.28 -12.72 0.96
N ALA A 234 -17.44 -13.87 0.30
CA ALA A 234 -16.55 -15.03 0.45
C ALA A 234 -15.14 -14.79 -0.10
N GLN A 235 -15.02 -14.01 -1.19
CA GLN A 235 -13.71 -13.56 -1.67
C GLN A 235 -13.08 -12.50 -0.76
N ALA A 236 -13.91 -11.61 -0.20
CA ALA A 236 -13.44 -10.58 0.71
C ALA A 236 -12.95 -11.18 2.03
N TYR A 237 -13.61 -12.22 2.54
CA TYR A 237 -13.27 -12.91 3.79
C TYR A 237 -13.13 -14.42 3.57
N PRO A 238 -12.02 -14.89 2.98
CA PRO A 238 -11.85 -16.31 2.63
C PRO A 238 -11.61 -17.18 3.86
N ARG A 239 -12.12 -18.42 3.84
CA ARG A 239 -11.77 -19.49 4.80
C ARG A 239 -10.47 -20.17 4.31
N LEU A 240 -9.54 -20.50 5.23
CA LEU A 240 -8.26 -21.13 4.89
C LEU A 240 -8.48 -22.56 4.35
N GLN A 241 -7.65 -22.97 3.39
CA GLN A 241 -7.77 -24.25 2.69
C GLN A 241 -7.49 -25.43 3.65
N GLY A 242 -8.48 -26.30 3.85
CA GLY A 242 -8.47 -27.39 4.83
C GLY A 242 -9.73 -27.48 5.70
N TYR A 243 -10.64 -26.51 5.59
CA TYR A 243 -11.96 -26.57 6.21
C TYR A 243 -12.90 -27.42 5.34
N ASP A 244 -13.36 -28.55 5.87
CA ASP A 244 -14.33 -29.42 5.20
C ASP A 244 -15.68 -28.70 5.10
N THR A 245 -16.25 -28.63 3.90
CA THR A 245 -17.56 -27.99 3.64
C THR A 245 -18.68 -29.02 3.57
N SER A 246 -18.46 -30.23 4.08
CA SER A 246 -19.43 -31.33 4.02
C SER A 246 -20.66 -31.15 4.93
N ASP A 247 -20.63 -30.19 5.87
CA ASP A 247 -21.70 -30.00 6.87
C ASP A 247 -22.72 -28.88 6.54
N ASP A 248 -22.59 -28.15 5.44
CA ASP A 248 -23.46 -26.98 5.14
C ASP A 248 -24.50 -27.21 4.02
N GLU A 249 -24.67 -28.44 3.52
CA GLU A 249 -25.74 -28.79 2.56
C GLU A 249 -27.03 -29.27 3.25
N GLU A 250 -27.68 -28.40 4.02
CA GLU A 250 -29.13 -28.49 4.23
C GLU A 250 -29.80 -27.21 3.71
N GLU A 251 -30.26 -27.26 2.45
CA GLU A 251 -31.23 -26.31 1.91
C GLU A 251 -32.55 -26.44 2.70
N THR A 252 -32.79 -25.52 3.63
CA THR A 252 -34.10 -25.42 4.29
C THR A 252 -35.17 -24.97 3.30
N GLU A 253 -36.34 -25.60 3.37
CA GLU A 253 -37.50 -25.47 2.45
C GLU A 253 -38.05 -24.03 2.21
N ASP A 254 -37.55 -23.01 2.91
CA ASP A 254 -37.99 -21.61 2.77
C ASP A 254 -37.52 -20.90 1.48
N ASP A 255 -36.53 -21.43 0.76
CA ASP A 255 -35.99 -20.80 -0.47
C ASP A 255 -36.78 -21.15 -1.76
N LYS A 256 -37.84 -21.99 -1.67
CA LYS A 256 -38.65 -22.42 -2.82
C LYS A 256 -39.83 -21.50 -3.18
N GLU A 257 -40.17 -20.50 -2.37
CA GLU A 257 -41.42 -19.73 -2.55
C GLU A 257 -41.32 -18.40 -3.34
N GLU A 258 -40.15 -17.95 -3.83
CA GLU A 258 -40.07 -16.68 -4.60
C GLU A 258 -39.56 -16.85 -6.06
N THR A 259 -39.65 -18.05 -6.66
CA THR A 259 -39.30 -18.29 -8.09
C THR A 259 -40.48 -18.39 -9.07
N GLU A 260 -41.75 -18.26 -8.64
CA GLU A 260 -42.92 -18.49 -9.52
C GLU A 260 -43.60 -17.24 -10.10
N ASP A 261 -43.10 -16.01 -9.89
CA ASP A 261 -43.84 -14.78 -10.26
C ASP A 261 -43.41 -14.09 -11.58
N ASP A 262 -42.53 -14.68 -12.41
CA ASP A 262 -42.05 -14.05 -13.67
C ASP A 262 -42.25 -14.93 -14.92
N ASN A 263 -43.42 -15.54 -15.08
CA ASN A 263 -43.87 -16.09 -16.37
C ASN A 263 -45.40 -15.95 -16.52
N ASP A 264 -45.88 -14.85 -17.08
CA ASP A 264 -47.08 -14.91 -17.94
C ASP A 264 -47.22 -13.66 -18.84
N GLU A 265 -46.88 -13.82 -20.11
CA GLU A 265 -47.57 -13.19 -21.24
C GLU A 265 -47.77 -14.32 -22.27
N THR A 266 -48.97 -14.93 -22.34
CA THR A 266 -49.86 -14.91 -23.53
C THR A 266 -51.09 -15.82 -23.36
N GLU A 267 -52.25 -15.21 -23.60
CA GLU A 267 -53.46 -15.70 -24.31
C GLU A 267 -54.19 -17.00 -23.90
N ASP A 268 -55.46 -16.76 -23.53
CA ASP A 268 -56.70 -17.47 -23.89
C ASP A 268 -57.21 -18.72 -23.14
N ASP A 269 -58.52 -18.59 -22.86
CA ASP A 269 -59.61 -19.56 -22.72
C ASP A 269 -59.87 -20.35 -21.42
N ASP A 270 -61.05 -20.02 -20.89
CA ASP A 270 -62.13 -20.88 -20.41
C ASP A 270 -61.98 -21.82 -19.19
N SER A 271 -62.73 -21.41 -18.16
CA SER A 271 -63.73 -22.20 -17.43
C SER A 271 -63.30 -23.18 -16.31
N ASP A 272 -64.05 -22.99 -15.22
CA ASP A 272 -64.68 -24.01 -14.38
C ASP A 272 -64.15 -24.33 -12.96
N LEU A 273 -65.09 -24.09 -12.06
CA LEU A 273 -65.35 -24.48 -10.67
C LEU A 273 -64.70 -25.76 -10.11
N GLY A 274 -64.39 -25.75 -8.79
CA GLY A 274 -64.58 -26.95 -7.96
C GLY A 274 -63.70 -27.18 -6.73
N SER A 275 -64.19 -26.74 -5.55
CA SER A 275 -64.26 -27.42 -4.24
C SER A 275 -63.26 -28.50 -3.75
N GLY A 276 -62.92 -28.41 -2.44
CA GLY A 276 -62.73 -29.55 -1.51
C GLY A 276 -61.34 -29.60 -0.87
N SER A 277 -61.10 -29.22 0.39
CA SER A 277 -61.49 -29.77 1.70
C SER A 277 -60.68 -30.98 2.20
N GLU A 278 -60.16 -30.81 3.43
CA GLU A 278 -59.99 -31.81 4.52
C GLU A 278 -58.59 -32.28 4.96
N LYS A 279 -58.28 -31.89 6.22
CA LYS A 279 -57.94 -32.70 7.42
C LYS A 279 -56.54 -33.32 7.60
N GLY A 280 -56.05 -33.20 8.84
CA GLY A 280 -55.42 -34.32 9.56
C GLY A 280 -54.38 -33.92 10.63
N TRP A 281 -54.75 -34.06 11.91
CA TRP A 281 -53.94 -33.87 13.14
C TRP A 281 -52.97 -35.03 13.44
N ASP A 282 -51.93 -34.74 14.25
CA ASP A 282 -51.60 -35.32 15.59
C ASP A 282 -50.40 -36.28 15.48
N SER A 283 -49.49 -36.50 16.45
CA SER A 283 -49.22 -36.03 17.81
C SER A 283 -47.81 -36.55 18.24
N ASP A 284 -47.38 -36.19 19.47
CA ASP A 284 -46.44 -36.92 20.38
C ASP A 284 -45.05 -36.28 20.68
N LYS A 285 -44.97 -35.54 21.81
CA LYS A 285 -44.44 -35.96 23.16
C LYS A 285 -43.32 -37.03 23.22
N ASP A 286 -42.35 -37.07 24.15
CA ASP A 286 -42.19 -36.56 25.53
C ASP A 286 -40.69 -36.39 25.92
N GLU A 287 -40.47 -35.79 27.10
CA GLU A 287 -39.24 -35.48 27.85
C GLU A 287 -38.46 -36.70 28.38
N ASP A 288 -37.17 -36.53 28.76
CA ASP A 288 -36.65 -36.92 30.09
C ASP A 288 -35.17 -36.48 30.32
N SER A 289 -34.91 -36.12 31.58
CA SER A 289 -33.66 -35.63 32.20
C SER A 289 -33.05 -36.65 33.15
N GLU A 290 -31.73 -36.64 33.41
CA GLU A 290 -31.14 -36.86 34.77
C GLU A 290 -29.60 -36.72 34.83
N GLN A 291 -29.12 -36.34 36.03
CA GLN A 291 -27.73 -36.08 36.52
C GLN A 291 -27.00 -37.40 36.90
N ASP A 292 -25.67 -37.52 37.01
CA ASP A 292 -24.73 -37.18 38.13
C ASP A 292 -23.34 -37.77 37.73
N SER A 293 -22.14 -37.27 38.08
CA SER A 293 -21.43 -37.44 39.37
C SER A 293 -19.92 -37.08 39.24
N ASP A 294 -19.28 -36.85 40.39
CA ASP A 294 -18.00 -36.19 40.69
C ASP A 294 -16.65 -36.94 40.43
N SER A 295 -15.57 -36.13 40.52
CA SER A 295 -14.26 -36.34 41.20
C SER A 295 -12.99 -36.62 40.38
N GLU A 296 -12.01 -35.69 40.41
CA GLU A 296 -10.74 -35.77 41.18
C GLU A 296 -9.84 -34.52 40.93
N GLU A 297 -9.16 -34.07 41.99
CA GLU A 297 -8.32 -32.86 42.08
C GLU A 297 -6.87 -33.08 41.59
N GLU A 298 -6.26 -32.07 40.93
CA GLU A 298 -4.81 -31.94 40.75
C GLU A 298 -4.30 -30.56 41.25
N PRO A 299 -3.02 -30.46 41.69
CA PRO A 299 -2.58 -29.46 42.66
C PRO A 299 -2.25 -28.07 42.08
N ASP A 300 -2.47 -27.09 42.96
CA ASP A 300 -2.31 -25.65 42.83
C ASP A 300 -0.88 -25.22 42.40
N THR A 301 -0.75 -24.74 41.15
CA THR A 301 0.42 -24.00 40.68
C THR A 301 0.05 -22.53 40.46
N LYS A 302 0.66 -21.66 41.27
CA LYS A 302 0.53 -20.20 41.18
C LYS A 302 0.85 -19.72 39.75
N LYS A 303 -0.15 -19.15 39.08
CA LYS A 303 -0.01 -18.40 37.83
C LYS A 303 0.57 -17.01 38.10
N GLU A 304 1.74 -16.73 37.53
CA GLU A 304 2.23 -15.39 37.18
C GLU A 304 2.60 -15.35 35.68
N PRO A 305 2.59 -14.17 35.01
CA PRO A 305 1.81 -14.00 33.79
C PRO A 305 2.57 -14.32 32.50
N ALA A 306 1.85 -14.97 31.58
CA ALA A 306 2.24 -15.30 30.21
C ALA A 306 2.46 -14.10 29.26
N SER A 307 2.64 -12.88 29.78
CA SER A 307 2.70 -11.63 29.00
C SER A 307 4.11 -11.17 28.60
N GLU A 308 5.15 -11.84 29.07
CA GLU A 308 6.55 -11.49 28.76
C GLU A 308 7.22 -12.50 27.79
N LEU A 309 6.76 -13.76 27.78
CA LEU A 309 7.28 -14.80 26.87
C LEU A 309 6.82 -14.63 25.40
N SER A 310 5.64 -14.03 25.18
CA SER A 310 5.12 -13.77 23.82
C SER A 310 5.84 -12.63 23.10
N LYS A 311 6.49 -11.73 23.85
CA LYS A 311 7.29 -10.63 23.27
C LYS A 311 8.61 -11.13 22.71
N LEU A 312 9.23 -12.13 23.33
CA LEU A 312 10.56 -12.64 22.94
C LEU A 312 10.55 -13.64 21.77
N SER A 313 9.47 -14.41 21.58
CA SER A 313 9.36 -15.29 20.39
C SER A 313 9.27 -14.49 19.08
N SER A 314 8.76 -13.24 19.16
CA SER A 314 8.69 -12.32 18.02
C SER A 314 10.05 -11.73 17.62
N VAL A 315 11.03 -11.73 18.53
CA VAL A 315 12.35 -11.10 18.33
C VAL A 315 13.36 -12.06 17.68
N MET A 316 13.20 -13.39 17.80
CA MET A 316 14.22 -14.37 17.40
C MET A 316 13.90 -15.20 16.13
N GLY A 317 12.94 -14.77 15.32
CA GLY A 317 12.83 -15.22 13.92
C GLY A 317 12.71 -16.75 13.69
N GLY A 318 12.12 -17.49 14.64
CA GLY A 318 11.67 -18.88 14.43
C GLY A 318 12.73 -19.94 14.11
N ARG A 319 14.03 -19.72 14.36
CA ARG A 319 15.09 -20.70 14.03
C ARG A 319 15.69 -21.50 15.18
N TRP A 320 15.27 -21.27 16.43
CA TRP A 320 15.84 -21.98 17.57
C TRP A 320 14.73 -22.29 18.58
N THR A 321 14.32 -23.57 18.66
CA THR A 321 13.40 -24.06 19.67
C THR A 321 14.20 -24.71 20.80
N GLY A 322 14.12 -24.14 22.01
CA GLY A 322 14.66 -24.74 23.23
C GLY A 322 15.70 -23.89 23.97
N CYS A 323 15.28 -22.79 24.58
CA CYS A 323 16.06 -22.09 25.61
C CYS A 323 15.16 -21.83 26.82
N TYR A 324 15.57 -22.28 28.00
CA TYR A 324 14.92 -21.97 29.27
C TYR A 324 15.75 -20.95 30.06
N TYR A 325 15.10 -20.01 30.74
CA TYR A 325 15.76 -19.01 31.60
C TYR A 325 15.46 -19.32 33.07
N TYR A 326 16.46 -19.13 33.94
CA TYR A 326 16.27 -18.95 35.38
C TYR A 326 16.83 -17.59 35.77
N SER A 327 16.08 -16.79 36.52
CA SER A 327 16.62 -15.67 37.28
C SER A 327 16.79 -16.12 38.72
N ASP A 328 18.02 -16.24 39.23
CA ASP A 328 18.24 -16.34 40.66
C ASP A 328 18.15 -14.93 41.24
N GLY A 329 16.97 -14.60 41.79
CA GLY A 329 16.70 -13.28 42.36
C GLY A 329 17.73 -12.89 43.42
N SER A 330 18.75 -12.14 43.01
CA SER A 330 19.69 -11.47 43.90
C SER A 330 19.81 -9.99 43.53
N THR A 331 19.76 -9.19 44.59
CA THR A 331 19.76 -7.73 44.62
C THR A 331 21.11 -7.13 44.22
N GLU A 332 21.06 -5.93 43.63
CA GLU A 332 22.18 -5.04 43.25
C GLU A 332 22.76 -5.19 41.84
N GLY A 333 22.07 -4.61 40.85
CA GLY A 333 22.72 -3.79 39.81
C GLY A 333 23.56 -4.48 38.73
N LYS A 334 23.59 -5.82 38.67
CA LYS A 334 24.15 -6.57 37.53
C LYS A 334 23.24 -7.76 37.22
N SER A 335 22.77 -7.84 35.99
CA SER A 335 22.04 -9.00 35.48
C SER A 335 22.99 -9.84 34.62
N ASP A 336 23.53 -10.92 35.20
CA ASP A 336 24.21 -11.96 34.45
C ASP A 336 23.17 -12.90 33.83
N PHE A 337 23.29 -13.19 32.54
CA PHE A 337 22.41 -14.11 31.81
C PHE A 337 23.18 -15.38 31.46
N THR A 338 22.62 -16.54 31.77
CA THR A 338 23.19 -17.84 31.36
C THR A 338 22.38 -18.43 30.21
N LEU A 339 23.02 -18.65 29.07
CA LEU A 339 22.46 -19.34 27.92
C LEU A 339 22.83 -20.83 27.99
N VAL A 340 21.86 -21.73 27.84
CA VAL A 340 22.11 -23.17 27.61
C VAL A 340 21.52 -23.54 26.26
N THR A 341 22.35 -24.03 25.34
CA THR A 341 21.94 -24.50 24.00
C THR A 341 22.23 -25.98 23.86
N GLU A 342 21.32 -26.78 23.30
CA GLU A 342 21.64 -28.13 22.80
C GLU A 342 22.39 -28.07 21.46
N PRO A 343 23.33 -28.99 21.19
CA PRO A 343 24.27 -28.86 20.09
C PRO A 343 23.63 -29.29 18.76
N HIS A 344 23.32 -28.31 17.89
CA HIS A 344 23.18 -28.58 16.46
C HIS A 344 24.48 -28.23 15.73
N LYS A 345 25.29 -29.27 15.49
CA LYS A 345 26.40 -29.38 14.52
C LYS A 345 27.15 -28.08 14.13
N GLY A 346 28.09 -27.68 14.97
CA GLY A 346 29.45 -27.35 14.52
C GLY A 346 29.70 -26.01 13.82
N GLU A 347 28.76 -25.08 13.76
CA GLU A 347 29.03 -23.70 13.33
C GLU A 347 29.09 -22.78 14.56
N GLY A 348 30.30 -22.33 14.92
CA GLY A 348 30.49 -21.36 15.99
C GLY A 348 29.91 -19.99 15.62
N ILE A 349 29.42 -19.24 16.62
CA ILE A 349 28.93 -17.88 16.43
C ILE A 349 30.12 -16.94 16.15
N PRO A 350 30.16 -16.21 15.02
CA PRO A 350 31.22 -15.25 14.75
C PRO A 350 31.29 -14.16 15.84
N GLY A 351 32.45 -14.02 16.49
CA GLY A 351 32.67 -13.03 17.54
C GLY A 351 32.43 -13.51 18.97
N VAL A 352 32.11 -14.79 19.19
CA VAL A 352 31.94 -15.40 20.53
C VAL A 352 33.07 -16.38 20.82
N ASP A 353 33.82 -16.13 21.90
CA ASP A 353 34.95 -16.97 22.31
C ASP A 353 34.48 -17.92 23.44
N PHE A 354 34.31 -19.20 23.14
CA PHE A 354 33.80 -20.19 24.09
C PHE A 354 34.93 -20.68 25.01
N LYS A 355 34.81 -20.47 26.32
CA LYS A 355 35.77 -21.02 27.31
C LYS A 355 35.10 -22.07 28.21
N GLY A 356 35.47 -23.33 28.03
CA GLY A 356 35.11 -24.43 28.92
C GLY A 356 35.16 -25.80 28.25
N SER A 357 35.75 -26.79 28.93
CA SER A 357 35.77 -28.20 28.51
C SER A 357 34.73 -29.00 29.31
N GLY A 358 33.51 -29.10 28.80
CA GLY A 358 32.41 -29.84 29.42
C GLY A 358 31.12 -29.70 28.60
N SER A 359 30.21 -30.67 28.71
CA SER A 359 29.00 -30.82 27.89
C SER A 359 27.94 -29.73 28.03
N ASP A 360 28.16 -28.74 28.90
CA ASP A 360 27.32 -27.56 29.08
C ASP A 360 28.14 -26.31 28.72
N HIS A 361 27.94 -25.78 27.52
CA HIS A 361 28.57 -24.54 27.08
C HIS A 361 27.86 -23.35 27.72
N VAL A 362 28.36 -22.89 28.88
CA VAL A 362 27.94 -21.63 29.50
C VAL A 362 28.78 -20.50 28.92
N ALA A 363 28.16 -19.57 28.20
CA ALA A 363 28.79 -18.33 27.75
C ALA A 363 28.25 -17.16 28.58
N SER A 364 29.15 -16.44 29.26
CA SER A 364 28.88 -15.15 29.89
C SER A 364 29.42 -14.02 29.00
N PHE A 365 28.66 -12.93 28.86
CA PHE A 365 29.08 -11.75 28.11
C PHE A 365 29.10 -10.54 29.03
N GLU A 366 30.23 -9.81 29.04
CA GLU A 366 30.28 -8.44 29.59
C GLU A 366 30.08 -7.45 28.43
N ILE A 367 29.17 -6.48 28.60
CA ILE A 367 29.13 -5.30 27.73
C ILE A 367 30.36 -4.46 28.08
N ALA A 368 31.41 -4.58 27.28
CA ALA A 368 32.59 -3.74 27.42
C ALA A 368 32.23 -2.29 27.07
N GLU A 369 32.08 -1.44 28.08
CA GLU A 369 32.20 0.01 27.91
C GLU A 369 33.67 0.32 27.57
N GLY A 370 33.98 0.50 26.28
CA GLY A 370 35.35 0.83 25.89
C GLY A 370 35.60 0.94 24.39
N GLY A 371 35.23 2.08 23.81
CA GLY A 371 35.61 2.46 22.44
C GLY A 371 35.39 3.95 22.20
N SER A 372 36.35 4.77 22.61
CA SER A 372 36.33 6.23 22.43
C SER A 372 36.43 6.61 20.95
N THR A 373 35.30 6.99 20.35
CA THR A 373 35.25 7.85 19.15
C THR A 373 34.14 8.89 19.33
N MET A 374 34.54 10.16 19.39
CA MET A 374 33.74 11.39 19.53
C MET A 374 32.23 11.23 19.24
N LYS A 375 31.42 11.03 20.29
CA LYS A 375 29.97 11.29 20.20
C LYS A 375 29.77 12.79 20.12
N ALA A 376 29.79 13.35 18.91
CA ALA A 376 29.11 14.61 18.69
C ALA A 376 27.66 14.41 19.15
N SER A 377 27.24 15.13 20.20
CA SER A 377 25.89 15.01 20.72
C SER A 377 24.91 15.40 19.61
N VAL A 378 24.06 14.46 19.19
CA VAL A 378 22.98 14.74 18.23
C VAL A 378 22.11 15.87 18.80
N PRO A 379 21.87 16.96 18.05
CA PRO A 379 21.07 18.07 18.55
C PRO A 379 19.61 17.66 18.72
N LYS A 380 18.85 18.40 19.54
CA LYS A 380 17.42 18.12 19.76
C LYS A 380 16.54 18.55 18.58
N GLU A 381 16.98 19.57 17.85
CA GLU A 381 16.27 20.16 16.72
C GLU A 381 17.23 20.32 15.55
N MET A 382 16.67 20.39 14.34
CA MET A 382 17.37 20.55 13.08
C MET A 382 16.56 21.42 12.12
N ARG A 383 17.25 22.00 11.13
CA ARG A 383 16.61 22.63 9.98
C ARG A 383 16.22 21.60 8.94
N ALA A 384 15.05 21.80 8.32
CA ALA A 384 14.56 20.98 7.22
C ALA A 384 13.73 21.80 6.23
N ILE A 385 13.81 21.45 4.94
CA ILE A 385 12.93 21.94 3.88
C ILE A 385 11.71 21.02 3.84
N GLN A 386 10.53 21.58 4.05
CA GLN A 386 9.27 20.85 4.09
C GLN A 386 8.30 21.31 3.01
N VAL A 387 7.55 20.35 2.47
CA VAL A 387 6.26 20.65 1.83
C VAL A 387 5.25 20.73 2.97
N VAL A 388 4.66 21.91 3.17
CA VAL A 388 3.66 22.15 4.23
C VAL A 388 2.24 22.21 3.68
N GLU A 389 2.10 22.57 2.42
CA GLU A 389 0.85 22.67 1.67
C GLU A 389 1.17 22.36 0.20
N TYR A 390 0.28 21.63 -0.47
CA TYR A 390 0.43 21.32 -1.89
C TYR A 390 0.41 22.58 -2.76
N ASP A 391 1.14 22.54 -3.87
CA ASP A 391 1.26 23.63 -4.84
C ASP A 391 1.73 24.97 -4.24
N LYS A 392 2.36 24.94 -3.05
CA LYS A 392 2.99 26.10 -2.42
C LYS A 392 4.51 25.96 -2.41
N PRO A 393 5.26 27.09 -2.37
CA PRO A 393 6.70 27.04 -2.17
C PRO A 393 7.06 26.28 -0.89
N TYR A 394 8.22 25.64 -0.88
CA TYR A 394 8.73 24.95 0.30
C TYR A 394 8.86 25.91 1.50
N ARG A 395 8.91 25.33 2.69
CA ARG A 395 9.20 26.06 3.94
C ARG A 395 10.39 25.46 4.63
N ILE A 396 11.30 26.32 5.07
CA ILE A 396 12.42 25.90 5.91
C ILE A 396 11.99 26.08 7.36
N ASN A 397 11.84 24.98 8.08
CA ASN A 397 11.43 24.96 9.47
C ASN A 397 12.55 24.38 10.35
N THR A 398 12.50 24.74 11.64
CA THR A 398 13.25 24.02 12.68
C THR A 398 12.32 22.97 13.27
N ILE A 399 12.72 21.70 13.21
CA ILE A 399 11.92 20.54 13.64
C ILE A 399 12.75 19.62 14.55
N PRO A 400 12.15 18.76 15.36
CA PRO A 400 12.90 17.80 16.18
C PRO A 400 13.75 16.85 15.34
N VAL A 401 14.95 16.53 15.82
CA VAL A 401 15.74 15.42 15.27
C VAL A 401 15.13 14.10 15.75
N PRO A 402 15.07 13.05 14.90
CA PRO A 402 14.62 11.74 15.34
C PRO A 402 15.36 11.23 16.58
N ASP A 403 14.60 10.75 17.56
CA ASP A 403 15.13 10.33 18.85
C ASP A 403 15.93 9.03 18.74
N VAL A 404 17.24 9.11 19.00
CA VAL A 404 18.16 7.97 18.94
C VAL A 404 17.78 6.83 19.90
N GLN A 405 17.01 7.10 20.96
CA GLN A 405 16.54 6.08 21.90
C GLN A 405 15.32 5.30 21.37
N LYS A 406 14.70 5.78 20.29
CA LYS A 406 13.49 5.19 19.68
C LYS A 406 13.76 4.54 18.32
N LEU A 407 15.03 4.38 17.94
CA LEU A 407 15.40 3.72 16.70
C LEU A 407 14.84 2.30 16.68
N GLY A 408 14.14 1.96 15.60
CA GLY A 408 13.76 0.60 15.29
C GLY A 408 14.97 -0.29 15.03
N PRO A 409 14.76 -1.61 14.87
CA PRO A 409 15.84 -2.59 14.78
C PRO A 409 16.83 -2.32 13.64
N PHE A 410 16.35 -1.78 12.52
CA PHE A 410 17.13 -1.55 11.30
C PHE A 410 17.32 -0.06 10.99
N ASP A 411 16.86 0.85 11.85
CA ASP A 411 16.88 2.27 11.57
C ASP A 411 18.31 2.80 11.58
N LEU A 412 18.58 3.74 10.69
CA LEU A 412 19.81 4.53 10.66
C LEU A 412 19.43 5.99 10.84
N LEU A 413 20.02 6.63 11.86
CA LEU A 413 20.05 8.09 11.90
C LEU A 413 21.29 8.55 11.14
N VAL A 414 21.07 9.24 10.02
CA VAL A 414 22.12 9.76 9.15
C VAL A 414 22.22 11.26 9.35
N LYS A 415 23.44 11.78 9.58
CA LYS A 415 23.73 13.21 9.43
C LYS A 415 23.92 13.48 7.94
N VAL A 416 22.96 14.15 7.32
CA VAL A 416 22.94 14.29 5.86
C VAL A 416 24.05 15.26 5.43
N ALA A 417 24.87 14.82 4.48
CA ALA A 417 25.92 15.65 3.89
C ALA A 417 25.39 16.39 2.66
N VAL A 418 24.71 15.64 1.79
CA VAL A 418 24.15 16.13 0.53
C VAL A 418 22.79 15.51 0.31
N ALA A 419 21.86 16.31 -0.19
CA ALA A 419 20.60 15.81 -0.73
C ALA A 419 20.36 16.38 -2.13
N SER A 420 19.63 15.64 -2.95
CA SER A 420 19.43 15.95 -4.36
C SER A 420 17.95 16.14 -4.68
N TYR A 421 17.68 16.92 -5.72
CA TYR A 421 16.32 17.14 -6.24
C TYR A 421 16.04 16.21 -7.43
N CYS A 422 14.87 15.62 -7.42
CA CYS A 422 14.38 14.72 -8.44
C CYS A 422 12.97 15.13 -8.87
N HIS A 423 12.57 14.72 -10.08
CA HIS A 423 11.25 15.07 -10.61
C HIS A 423 10.11 14.57 -9.72
N THR A 424 10.27 13.42 -9.05
CA THR A 424 9.31 12.92 -8.06
C THR A 424 9.07 13.91 -6.91
N ASP A 425 10.03 14.75 -6.54
CA ASP A 425 9.84 15.77 -5.49
C ASP A 425 8.85 16.86 -5.93
N SER A 426 8.79 17.19 -7.22
CA SER A 426 7.73 18.06 -7.77
C SER A 426 6.35 17.40 -7.75
N MET A 427 6.30 16.09 -8.02
CA MET A 427 5.06 15.31 -7.97
C MET A 427 4.52 15.21 -6.52
N ILE A 428 5.41 15.11 -5.53
CA ILE A 428 5.07 15.20 -4.10
C ILE A 428 4.53 16.58 -3.77
N GLN A 429 5.20 17.65 -4.22
CA GLN A 429 4.73 19.03 -4.03
C GLN A 429 3.33 19.26 -4.63
N SER A 430 3.01 18.63 -5.76
CA SER A 430 1.68 18.70 -6.40
C SER A 430 0.66 17.69 -5.85
N GLY A 431 1.01 16.89 -4.84
CA GLY A 431 0.11 15.93 -4.20
C GLY A 431 -0.19 14.67 -5.01
N THR A 432 0.62 14.33 -6.02
CA THR A 432 0.42 13.14 -6.87
C THR A 432 0.41 11.83 -6.09
N PHE A 433 1.18 11.76 -5.00
CA PHE A 433 1.30 10.55 -4.17
C PHE A 433 0.39 10.54 -2.94
N GLY A 434 -0.46 11.56 -2.74
CA GLY A 434 -1.30 11.65 -1.54
C GLY A 434 -0.49 11.78 -0.24
N THR A 435 0.73 12.30 -0.32
CA THR A 435 1.68 12.45 0.79
C THR A 435 1.09 13.22 1.98
N ILE A 436 1.18 12.67 3.19
CA ILE A 436 0.71 13.38 4.39
C ILE A 436 1.66 14.55 4.69
N LEU A 437 1.11 15.77 4.78
CA LEU A 437 1.86 17.00 5.07
C LEU A 437 1.74 17.42 6.54
N PRO A 438 2.73 18.13 7.12
CA PRO A 438 3.99 18.50 6.50
C PRO A 438 4.95 17.31 6.39
N ILE A 439 5.77 17.30 5.35
CA ILE A 439 6.82 16.28 5.12
C ILE A 439 8.14 16.95 4.79
N VAL A 440 9.24 16.43 5.31
CA VAL A 440 10.59 16.79 4.85
C VAL A 440 10.80 16.28 3.42
N ALA A 441 11.15 17.19 2.52
CA ALA A 441 11.29 16.90 1.09
C ALA A 441 12.62 16.19 0.74
N SER A 442 12.77 15.85 -0.54
CA SER A 442 13.85 15.05 -1.13
C SER A 442 13.88 13.60 -0.67
N HIS A 443 13.91 12.70 -1.64
CA HIS A 443 14.08 11.27 -1.44
C HIS A 443 15.47 10.76 -1.87
N GLU A 444 16.40 11.69 -2.08
CA GLU A 444 17.76 11.43 -2.56
C GLU A 444 18.78 11.98 -1.55
N GLY A 445 19.25 11.16 -0.61
CA GLY A 445 20.19 11.58 0.44
C GLY A 445 21.48 10.77 0.50
N ALA A 446 22.55 11.40 0.97
CA ALA A 446 23.79 10.75 1.35
C ALA A 446 24.45 11.46 2.53
N GLY A 447 25.12 10.70 3.40
CA GLY A 447 25.75 11.24 4.60
C GLY A 447 26.42 10.18 5.46
N THR A 448 26.72 10.55 6.70
CA THR A 448 27.39 9.68 7.67
C THR A 448 26.40 9.21 8.73
N VAL A 449 26.38 7.91 9.03
CA VAL A 449 25.55 7.34 10.10
C VAL A 449 26.05 7.84 11.46
N VAL A 450 25.16 8.35 12.30
CA VAL A 450 25.48 8.83 13.66
C VAL A 450 24.88 7.94 14.75
N ALA A 451 23.81 7.20 14.44
CA ALA A 451 23.24 6.16 15.29
C ALA A 451 22.60 5.08 14.42
N ALA A 452 22.55 3.85 14.93
CA ALA A 452 22.00 2.71 14.21
C ALA A 452 21.22 1.81 15.17
N GLY A 453 20.15 1.21 14.67
CA GLY A 453 19.38 0.19 15.34
C GLY A 453 20.20 -1.07 15.63
N PRO A 454 19.79 -1.88 16.63
CA PRO A 454 20.56 -3.02 17.12
C PRO A 454 20.81 -4.13 16.08
N LEU A 455 19.95 -4.28 15.08
CA LEU A 455 20.06 -5.30 14.02
C LEU A 455 20.67 -4.77 12.73
N SER A 456 21.04 -3.49 12.66
CA SER A 456 21.69 -2.92 11.49
C SER A 456 23.11 -3.47 11.31
N GLU A 457 23.48 -3.90 10.10
CA GLU A 457 24.87 -4.22 9.73
C GLU A 457 25.71 -2.95 9.50
N ILE A 458 25.06 -1.84 9.16
CA ILE A 458 25.68 -0.52 8.97
C ILE A 458 25.85 0.15 10.35
N LYS A 459 27.02 0.70 10.63
CA LYS A 459 27.40 1.22 11.95
C LYS A 459 27.62 2.74 11.94
N PRO A 460 27.51 3.41 13.11
CA PRO A 460 27.91 4.81 13.24
C PRO A 460 29.34 5.04 12.70
N GLY A 461 29.52 6.13 11.94
CA GLY A 461 30.74 6.45 11.21
C GLY A 461 30.77 5.95 9.76
N ASP A 462 29.91 5.00 9.38
CA ASP A 462 29.80 4.57 7.98
C ASP A 462 29.23 5.69 7.10
N ARG A 463 29.79 5.82 5.89
CA ARG A 463 29.29 6.70 4.82
C ARG A 463 28.25 5.93 4.02
N VAL A 464 27.09 6.54 3.77
CA VAL A 464 25.97 5.86 3.13
C VAL A 464 25.29 6.70 2.05
N MET A 465 24.80 5.99 1.03
CA MET A 465 23.75 6.43 0.11
C MET A 465 22.42 5.90 0.64
N CYS A 466 21.53 6.81 1.04
CA CYS A 466 20.33 6.47 1.80
C CYS A 466 19.34 5.61 1.01
N GLY A 467 18.67 4.70 1.70
CA GLY A 467 17.64 3.83 1.15
C GLY A 467 16.29 4.53 1.00
N LEU A 468 15.53 4.12 -0.02
CA LEU A 468 14.21 4.69 -0.30
C LEU A 468 13.08 3.96 0.46
N PRO A 469 12.87 2.62 0.28
CA PRO A 469 11.90 1.88 1.10
C PRO A 469 12.22 1.98 2.59
N PHE A 470 11.23 2.37 3.38
CA PHE A 470 11.33 2.54 4.81
C PHE A 470 10.52 1.45 5.54
N HIS A 471 11.20 0.70 6.40
CA HIS A 471 10.66 -0.44 7.14
C HIS A 471 9.92 -1.48 6.25
N PRO A 472 10.57 -2.08 5.24
CA PRO A 472 9.99 -3.22 4.56
C PRO A 472 9.74 -4.38 5.56
N CYS A 473 8.65 -5.13 5.37
CA CYS A 473 8.21 -6.14 6.33
C CYS A 473 9.20 -7.30 6.55
N GLY A 474 10.15 -7.52 5.65
CA GLY A 474 11.17 -8.57 5.75
C GLY A 474 10.65 -10.01 5.60
N LYS A 475 9.34 -10.22 5.38
CA LYS A 475 8.71 -11.55 5.41
C LYS A 475 7.86 -11.90 4.19
N CYS A 476 7.39 -10.93 3.41
CA CYS A 476 6.60 -11.18 2.20
C CYS A 476 7.45 -11.78 1.07
N PRO A 477 6.84 -12.37 0.03
CA PRO A 477 7.58 -12.94 -1.10
C PRO A 477 8.55 -11.97 -1.79
N ASP A 478 8.27 -10.67 -1.81
CA ASP A 478 9.22 -9.67 -2.35
C ASP A 478 10.45 -9.49 -1.46
N CYS A 479 10.28 -9.64 -0.14
CA CYS A 479 11.37 -9.55 0.85
C CYS A 479 12.18 -10.85 0.97
N THR A 480 11.50 -12.01 0.95
CA THR A 480 12.06 -13.33 1.28
C THR A 480 12.20 -14.27 0.07
N GLY A 481 11.71 -13.86 -1.10
CA GLY A 481 11.69 -14.69 -2.29
C GLY A 481 13.06 -15.26 -2.64
N LEU A 482 13.05 -16.46 -3.25
CA LEU A 482 14.24 -17.24 -3.62
C LEU A 482 15.22 -16.51 -4.56
N ASN A 483 14.78 -15.40 -5.18
CA ASN A 483 15.60 -14.51 -5.99
C ASN A 483 15.64 -13.15 -5.28
N GLU A 484 16.82 -12.71 -4.83
CA GLU A 484 17.06 -11.50 -4.02
C GLU A 484 16.66 -10.15 -4.67
N SER A 485 15.94 -10.15 -5.79
CA SER A 485 15.86 -9.02 -6.72
C SER A 485 14.60 -8.15 -6.66
N TRP A 486 13.64 -8.43 -5.77
CA TRP A 486 12.34 -7.71 -5.73
C TRP A 486 12.05 -6.94 -4.44
N ARG A 487 13.01 -6.82 -3.50
CA ARG A 487 12.77 -6.17 -2.20
C ARG A 487 12.30 -4.72 -2.29
N GLN A 488 12.64 -4.02 -3.37
CA GLN A 488 12.15 -2.68 -3.68
C GLN A 488 10.64 -2.59 -3.99
N TYR A 489 9.98 -3.73 -4.23
CA TYR A 489 8.55 -3.82 -4.52
C TYR A 489 7.72 -4.25 -3.30
N CYS A 490 8.34 -4.38 -2.13
CA CYS A 490 7.64 -4.79 -0.92
C CYS A 490 6.42 -3.89 -0.66
N VAL A 491 5.24 -4.46 -0.87
CA VAL A 491 3.95 -3.77 -0.65
C VAL A 491 3.65 -3.49 0.83
N ASN A 492 4.35 -4.18 1.74
CA ASN A 492 4.22 -4.03 3.19
C ASN A 492 5.39 -3.22 3.75
N THR A 493 5.50 -1.96 3.35
CA THR A 493 6.50 -1.01 3.83
C THR A 493 5.79 0.12 4.58
N GLU A 494 6.42 0.75 5.58
CA GLU A 494 5.82 1.91 6.26
C GLU A 494 5.80 3.16 5.36
N GLY A 495 6.64 3.18 4.33
CA GLY A 495 6.61 4.21 3.30
C GLY A 495 7.90 4.26 2.50
N HIS A 496 8.08 5.38 1.80
CA HIS A 496 9.33 5.71 1.12
C HIS A 496 9.81 7.06 1.64
N CYS A 497 11.10 7.17 1.99
CA CYS A 497 11.69 8.41 2.51
C CYS A 497 11.52 9.55 1.51
N GLY A 498 11.11 10.73 1.95
CA GLY A 498 10.80 11.90 1.12
C GLY A 498 9.46 11.82 0.36
N VAL A 499 8.76 10.68 0.38
CA VAL A 499 7.48 10.49 -0.33
C VAL A 499 6.32 10.26 0.64
N HIS A 500 6.51 9.39 1.64
CA HIS A 500 5.50 9.04 2.65
C HIS A 500 6.04 9.25 4.08
N CYS A 501 7.35 9.21 4.24
CA CYS A 501 8.08 9.47 5.49
C CYS A 501 9.06 10.61 5.24
N ASP A 502 9.54 11.28 6.30
CA ASP A 502 10.47 12.40 6.16
C ASP A 502 11.72 12.05 5.33
N GLY A 503 12.09 12.99 4.45
CA GLY A 503 13.17 12.87 3.48
C GLY A 503 14.51 13.44 3.94
N PHE A 504 15.33 13.84 2.95
CA PHE A 504 16.75 14.14 3.14
C PHE A 504 17.12 15.62 2.96
N PHE A 505 16.19 16.50 2.59
CA PHE A 505 16.41 17.95 2.73
C PHE A 505 16.31 18.40 4.20
N ALA A 506 17.10 17.77 5.07
CA ALA A 506 17.22 18.05 6.49
C ALA A 506 18.65 17.76 6.96
N GLU A 507 19.06 18.33 8.09
CA GLU A 507 20.40 18.08 8.64
C GLU A 507 20.57 16.63 9.13
N TYR A 508 19.47 15.97 9.52
CA TYR A 508 19.43 14.56 9.90
C TYR A 508 18.19 13.88 9.30
N ALA A 509 18.29 12.59 8.98
CA ALA A 509 17.18 11.81 8.45
C ALA A 509 17.24 10.35 8.92
N LEU A 510 16.07 9.70 9.01
CA LEU A 510 15.96 8.26 9.21
C LEU A 510 15.94 7.55 7.85
N CYS A 511 16.61 6.40 7.77
CA CYS A 511 16.43 5.45 6.69
C CYS A 511 16.61 4.01 7.19
N ASP A 512 16.13 3.03 6.43
CA ASP A 512 16.28 1.62 6.80
C ASP A 512 17.62 1.05 6.30
N ALA A 513 18.36 0.37 7.17
CA ALA A 513 19.65 -0.23 6.86
C ALA A 513 19.58 -1.24 5.70
N ARG A 514 18.45 -1.95 5.53
CA ARG A 514 18.27 -3.01 4.54
C ARG A 514 18.08 -2.47 3.12
N SER A 515 17.71 -1.19 2.98
CA SER A 515 17.59 -0.49 1.69
C SER A 515 18.70 0.53 1.46
N THR A 516 19.57 0.75 2.45
CA THR A 516 20.68 1.70 2.43
C THR A 516 21.98 1.05 1.94
N THR A 517 22.78 1.79 1.19
CA THR A 517 24.03 1.28 0.61
C THR A 517 25.23 1.97 1.23
N LYS A 518 26.19 1.20 1.76
CA LYS A 518 27.49 1.73 2.20
C LYS A 518 28.29 2.24 1.01
N LEU A 519 28.96 3.37 1.19
CA LEU A 519 29.78 4.00 0.16
C LEU A 519 31.24 3.54 0.25
N PRO A 520 31.86 3.12 -0.87
CA PRO A 520 33.31 3.08 -1.02
C PRO A 520 33.93 4.47 -0.80
N ASN A 521 35.20 4.49 -0.41
CA ASN A 521 35.91 5.75 -0.14
C ASN A 521 35.98 6.65 -1.37
N GLU A 522 36.02 6.08 -2.56
CA GLU A 522 36.16 6.76 -3.84
C GLU A 522 34.90 7.51 -4.30
N VAL A 523 33.73 7.13 -3.80
CA VAL A 523 32.44 7.72 -4.19
C VAL A 523 32.10 8.86 -3.24
N SER A 524 31.97 10.08 -3.76
CA SER A 524 31.65 11.29 -2.98
C SER A 524 30.17 11.35 -2.57
N PHE A 525 29.84 12.12 -1.54
CA PHE A 525 28.46 12.41 -1.16
C PHE A 525 27.72 13.19 -2.25
N LEU A 526 28.43 14.07 -2.95
CA LEU A 526 27.90 14.85 -4.08
C LEU A 526 27.36 13.95 -5.19
N SER A 527 28.04 12.84 -5.45
CA SER A 527 27.57 11.85 -6.42
C SER A 527 26.59 10.86 -5.81
N ALA A 528 26.82 10.42 -4.57
CA ALA A 528 25.98 9.45 -3.89
C ALA A 528 24.51 9.91 -3.74
N ALA A 529 24.27 11.17 -3.39
CA ALA A 529 22.90 11.64 -3.17
C ALA A 529 22.02 11.51 -4.43
N PRO A 530 22.41 12.04 -5.61
CA PRO A 530 21.70 11.78 -6.86
C PRO A 530 21.56 10.29 -7.23
N LEU A 531 22.55 9.46 -6.88
CA LEU A 531 22.53 8.04 -7.19
C LEU A 531 21.46 7.28 -6.39
N ALA A 532 21.04 7.80 -5.24
CA ALA A 532 20.06 7.19 -4.34
C ALA A 532 18.69 6.94 -5.00
N CYS A 533 18.34 7.72 -6.03
CA CYS A 533 17.20 7.43 -6.91
C CYS A 533 17.62 7.39 -8.38
N ALA A 534 18.11 8.49 -8.97
CA ALA A 534 18.40 8.55 -10.40
C ALA A 534 19.38 7.47 -10.86
N GLY A 535 20.47 7.27 -10.10
CA GLY A 535 21.45 6.20 -10.34
C GLY A 535 20.85 4.81 -10.26
N ARG A 536 20.26 4.46 -9.11
CA ARG A 536 19.62 3.16 -8.87
C ARG A 536 18.59 2.82 -9.94
N THR A 537 17.81 3.82 -10.35
CA THR A 537 16.73 3.66 -11.33
C THR A 537 17.29 3.34 -12.71
N VAL A 538 18.24 4.14 -13.20
CA VAL A 538 18.77 3.95 -14.56
C VAL A 538 19.75 2.78 -14.66
N TRP A 539 20.50 2.47 -13.59
CA TRP A 539 21.32 1.25 -13.50
C TRP A 539 20.46 0.01 -13.73
N ARG A 540 19.40 -0.15 -12.95
CA ARG A 540 18.45 -1.27 -13.12
C ARG A 540 17.76 -1.22 -14.48
N GLY A 541 17.42 -0.04 -15.00
CA GLY A 541 16.86 0.10 -16.35
C GLY A 541 17.78 -0.48 -17.44
N VAL A 542 19.08 -0.20 -17.35
CA VAL A 542 20.10 -0.76 -18.26
C VAL A 542 20.27 -2.27 -18.07
N GLU A 543 20.27 -2.77 -16.82
CA GLU A 543 20.36 -4.21 -16.56
C GLU A 543 19.13 -4.97 -17.08
N GLN A 544 17.93 -4.45 -16.83
CA GLN A 544 16.67 -5.04 -17.27
C GLN A 544 16.48 -5.05 -18.79
N ALA A 545 17.19 -4.17 -19.50
CA ALA A 545 17.24 -4.16 -20.94
C ALA A 545 17.90 -5.44 -21.51
N GLY A 546 18.74 -6.14 -20.72
CA GLY A 546 19.30 -7.45 -21.08
C GLY A 546 20.18 -7.43 -22.33
N VAL A 547 20.75 -6.26 -22.67
CA VAL A 547 21.54 -6.07 -23.89
C VAL A 547 22.94 -6.63 -23.70
N LYS A 548 23.40 -7.44 -24.65
CA LYS A 548 24.75 -8.04 -24.63
C LYS A 548 25.82 -7.03 -25.04
N LYS A 549 27.04 -7.21 -24.53
CA LYS A 549 28.22 -6.41 -24.93
C LYS A 549 28.33 -6.29 -26.47
N GLY A 550 28.62 -5.08 -26.95
CA GLY A 550 28.74 -4.75 -28.37
C GLY A 550 27.40 -4.54 -29.11
N LYS A 551 26.26 -4.82 -28.48
CA LYS A 551 24.93 -4.57 -29.04
C LYS A 551 24.43 -3.16 -28.71
N TRP A 552 23.37 -2.75 -29.41
CA TRP A 552 22.87 -1.38 -29.37
C TRP A 552 21.77 -1.20 -28.33
N ILE A 553 21.87 -0.14 -27.54
CA ILE A 553 20.83 0.36 -26.65
C ILE A 553 20.56 1.82 -26.97
N ALA A 554 19.30 2.26 -26.93
CA ALA A 554 18.98 3.68 -26.97
C ALA A 554 18.45 4.17 -25.61
N ILE A 555 18.93 5.34 -25.18
CA ILE A 555 18.48 6.02 -23.97
C ILE A 555 17.65 7.23 -24.41
N ILE A 556 16.35 7.23 -24.10
CA ILE A 556 15.43 8.33 -24.45
C ILE A 556 15.32 9.27 -23.26
N GLY A 557 15.61 10.56 -23.44
CA GLY A 557 15.88 11.50 -22.35
C GLY A 557 17.34 11.43 -21.88
N SER A 558 18.27 11.18 -22.82
CA SER A 558 19.67 10.84 -22.53
C SER A 558 20.51 11.92 -21.87
N GLY A 559 20.09 13.19 -21.91
CA GLY A 559 20.76 14.28 -21.22
C GLY A 559 20.06 14.74 -19.94
N GLY A 560 19.00 14.03 -19.52
CA GLY A 560 18.31 14.31 -18.25
C GLY A 560 19.10 13.84 -17.02
N GLY A 561 18.54 14.08 -15.83
CA GLY A 561 19.15 13.68 -14.55
C GLY A 561 19.41 12.18 -14.43
N LEU A 562 18.61 11.32 -15.08
CA LEU A 562 18.85 9.88 -15.17
C LEU A 562 19.67 9.52 -16.42
N GLY A 563 19.40 10.18 -17.54
CA GLY A 563 19.92 9.79 -18.85
C GLY A 563 21.43 9.82 -18.97
N HIS A 564 22.06 10.87 -18.43
CA HIS A 564 23.51 11.06 -18.55
C HIS A 564 24.28 9.97 -17.78
N LEU A 565 23.70 9.43 -16.70
CA LEU A 565 24.22 8.26 -15.98
C LEU A 565 23.96 6.97 -16.77
N GLY A 566 22.77 6.82 -17.35
CA GLY A 566 22.41 5.67 -18.20
C GLY A 566 23.33 5.50 -19.41
N VAL A 567 23.70 6.61 -20.07
CA VAL A 567 24.69 6.61 -21.16
C VAL A 567 26.03 6.06 -20.65
N GLN A 568 26.54 6.55 -19.53
CA GLN A 568 27.82 6.09 -18.97
C GLN A 568 27.78 4.63 -18.55
N PHE A 569 26.74 4.19 -17.84
CA PHE A 569 26.59 2.79 -17.43
C PHE A 569 26.58 1.86 -18.62
N ALA A 570 25.77 2.17 -19.64
CA ALA A 570 25.69 1.37 -20.85
C ALA A 570 27.04 1.35 -21.60
N LYS A 571 27.70 2.50 -21.77
CA LYS A 571 29.02 2.59 -22.42
C LYS A 571 30.10 1.80 -21.69
N LYS A 572 30.21 1.95 -20.37
CA LYS A 572 31.22 1.27 -19.54
C LYS A 572 30.95 -0.24 -19.43
N LYS A 573 29.70 -0.69 -19.57
CA LYS A 573 29.33 -2.11 -19.77
C LYS A 573 29.68 -2.65 -21.17
N GLY A 574 30.22 -1.80 -22.05
CA GLY A 574 30.65 -2.16 -23.41
C GLY A 574 29.50 -2.24 -24.41
N LEU A 575 28.39 -1.55 -24.15
CA LEU A 575 27.29 -1.40 -25.12
C LEU A 575 27.60 -0.27 -26.11
N ARG A 576 26.90 -0.32 -27.25
CA ARG A 576 26.83 0.81 -28.19
C ARG A 576 25.59 1.62 -27.86
N VAL A 577 25.73 2.92 -27.67
CA VAL A 577 24.68 3.77 -27.09
C VAL A 577 24.24 4.83 -28.09
N ILE A 578 22.93 4.87 -28.34
CA ILE A 578 22.27 5.99 -28.99
C ILE A 578 21.62 6.85 -27.90
N GLY A 579 22.07 8.08 -27.75
CA GLY A 579 21.41 9.07 -26.90
C GLY A 579 20.33 9.81 -27.68
N ILE A 580 19.11 9.85 -27.16
CA ILE A 580 18.00 10.60 -27.76
C ILE A 580 17.53 11.66 -26.76
N ASP A 581 17.46 12.91 -27.17
CA ASP A 581 16.98 14.02 -26.34
C ASP A 581 16.28 15.09 -27.19
N ALA A 582 15.54 15.99 -26.54
CA ALA A 582 14.84 17.10 -27.20
C ALA A 582 15.42 18.48 -26.79
N ARG A 583 16.31 18.53 -25.81
CA ARG A 583 16.97 19.75 -25.33
C ARG A 583 18.38 19.83 -25.89
N ASP A 584 18.81 21.03 -26.31
CA ASP A 584 20.16 21.23 -26.86
C ASP A 584 21.21 20.87 -25.81
N GLU A 585 21.03 21.33 -24.57
CA GLU A 585 21.89 20.99 -23.43
C GLU A 585 21.91 19.49 -23.15
N GLY A 586 20.79 18.79 -23.40
CA GLY A 586 20.68 17.36 -23.21
C GLY A 586 21.42 16.56 -24.30
N LEU A 587 21.34 17.01 -25.55
CA LEU A 587 22.09 16.43 -26.67
C LEU A 587 23.61 16.60 -26.47
N GLU A 588 24.04 17.78 -26.03
CA GLU A 588 25.44 18.07 -25.70
C GLU A 588 25.96 17.18 -24.56
N LEU A 589 25.21 17.11 -23.46
CA LEU A 589 25.58 16.29 -22.31
C LEU A 589 25.64 14.80 -22.67
N SER A 590 24.66 14.29 -23.41
CA SER A 590 24.63 12.90 -23.88
C SER A 590 25.89 12.54 -24.68
N LYS A 591 26.33 13.44 -25.56
CA LYS A 591 27.58 13.29 -26.31
C LYS A 591 28.80 13.32 -25.39
N ALA A 592 28.87 14.28 -24.46
CA ALA A 592 29.97 14.42 -23.51
C ALA A 592 30.13 13.18 -22.61
N MET A 593 29.01 12.53 -22.27
CA MET A 593 28.98 11.30 -21.47
C MET A 593 29.32 10.03 -22.26
N GLY A 594 29.54 10.15 -23.57
CA GLY A 594 30.10 9.08 -24.40
C GLY A 594 29.09 8.32 -25.26
N ALA A 595 27.88 8.85 -25.48
CA ALA A 595 26.97 8.27 -26.48
C ALA A 595 27.67 8.18 -27.85
N ASP A 596 27.56 7.03 -28.53
CA ASP A 596 28.19 6.82 -29.84
C ASP A 596 27.49 7.63 -30.93
N VAL A 597 26.17 7.80 -30.78
CA VAL A 597 25.31 8.57 -31.67
C VAL A 597 24.35 9.38 -30.81
N VAL A 598 24.12 10.63 -31.17
CA VAL A 598 23.12 11.49 -30.55
C VAL A 598 22.07 11.86 -31.58
N VAL A 599 20.79 11.71 -31.24
CA VAL A 599 19.64 11.95 -32.13
C VAL A 599 18.69 12.94 -31.48
N ASP A 600 18.32 13.97 -32.25
CA ASP A 600 17.37 15.00 -31.83
C ASP A 600 15.92 14.54 -32.03
N ALA A 601 15.21 14.37 -30.91
CA ALA A 601 13.81 13.92 -30.89
C ALA A 601 12.84 14.92 -31.54
N ARG A 602 13.20 16.21 -31.63
CA ARG A 602 12.34 17.27 -32.22
C ARG A 602 12.16 17.10 -33.72
N LYS A 603 13.02 16.32 -34.39
CA LYS A 603 12.90 15.99 -35.81
C LYS A 603 11.70 15.11 -36.14
N GLY A 604 11.00 14.60 -35.12
CA GLY A 604 9.82 13.77 -35.28
C GLY A 604 10.15 12.30 -35.44
N LYS A 605 9.14 11.46 -35.18
CA LYS A 605 9.27 10.00 -35.08
C LYS A 605 9.97 9.38 -36.30
N ASP A 606 9.52 9.70 -37.51
CA ASP A 606 9.98 9.01 -38.73
C ASP A 606 11.46 9.28 -39.01
N GLU A 607 11.91 10.52 -38.79
CA GLU A 607 13.32 10.89 -38.98
C GLU A 607 14.22 10.29 -37.89
N VAL A 608 13.74 10.21 -36.65
CA VAL A 608 14.47 9.53 -35.56
C VAL A 608 14.59 8.03 -35.87
N VAL A 609 13.50 7.38 -36.29
CA VAL A 609 13.52 5.96 -36.69
C VAL A 609 14.50 5.74 -37.82
N ARG A 610 14.50 6.58 -38.86
CA ARG A 610 15.44 6.49 -39.98
C ARG A 610 16.89 6.58 -39.50
N GLN A 611 17.23 7.58 -38.69
CA GLN A 611 18.60 7.75 -38.16
C GLN A 611 19.04 6.54 -37.31
N VAL A 612 18.17 6.03 -36.44
CA VAL A 612 18.48 4.83 -35.64
C VAL A 612 18.67 3.60 -36.54
N GLN A 613 17.80 3.42 -37.54
CA GLN A 613 17.92 2.29 -38.46
C GLN A 613 19.19 2.36 -39.29
N ASP A 614 19.60 3.55 -39.74
CA ASP A 614 20.82 3.75 -40.51
C ASP A 614 22.07 3.34 -39.72
N VAL A 615 22.19 3.73 -38.45
CA VAL A 615 23.37 3.40 -37.63
C VAL A 615 23.38 1.95 -37.11
N THR A 616 22.23 1.29 -37.09
CA THR A 616 22.09 -0.09 -36.60
C THR A 616 22.00 -1.14 -37.71
N ARG A 617 21.86 -0.73 -38.98
CA ARG A 617 21.65 -1.60 -40.14
C ARG A 617 22.63 -2.74 -40.25
N ASP A 618 23.92 -2.44 -40.12
CA ASP A 618 24.99 -3.45 -40.24
C ASP A 618 25.04 -4.38 -39.02
N ALA A 619 24.69 -3.85 -37.84
CA ALA A 619 24.68 -4.60 -36.60
C ALA A 619 23.45 -5.52 -36.46
N ASN A 620 22.34 -5.17 -37.13
CA ASN A 620 21.08 -5.90 -37.14
C ASN A 620 20.51 -6.01 -38.58
N PRO A 621 21.14 -6.80 -39.48
CA PRO A 621 20.70 -6.93 -40.87
C PRO A 621 19.28 -7.49 -40.99
N GLY A 622 18.48 -6.92 -41.89
CA GLY A 622 17.08 -7.31 -42.13
C GLY A 622 16.09 -6.85 -41.05
N ASN A 623 16.57 -6.32 -39.93
CA ASN A 623 15.75 -5.81 -38.83
C ASN A 623 16.47 -4.64 -38.12
N PRO A 624 16.72 -3.53 -38.82
CA PRO A 624 17.42 -2.39 -38.25
C PRO A 624 16.62 -1.77 -37.09
N GLY A 625 17.32 -1.37 -36.04
CA GLY A 625 16.78 -0.95 -34.75
C GLY A 625 17.74 -1.32 -33.62
N VAL A 626 17.56 -0.74 -32.43
CA VAL A 626 18.36 -1.09 -31.25
C VAL A 626 17.85 -2.38 -30.60
N ASP A 627 18.72 -3.10 -29.89
CA ASP A 627 18.35 -4.34 -29.20
C ASP A 627 17.39 -4.07 -28.04
N ALA A 628 17.55 -2.92 -27.37
CA ALA A 628 16.61 -2.42 -26.39
C ALA A 628 16.60 -0.90 -26.29
N THR A 629 15.52 -0.37 -25.73
CA THR A 629 15.38 1.04 -25.36
C THR A 629 15.14 1.18 -23.87
N VAL A 630 15.64 2.27 -23.27
CA VAL A 630 15.32 2.68 -21.90
C VAL A 630 14.69 4.07 -21.97
N THR A 631 13.42 4.16 -21.59
CA THR A 631 12.61 5.37 -21.69
C THR A 631 12.63 6.15 -20.37
N LEU A 632 13.38 7.26 -20.35
CA LEU A 632 13.57 8.14 -19.19
C LEU A 632 12.86 9.50 -19.34
N SER A 633 12.25 9.77 -20.49
CA SER A 633 11.40 10.93 -20.72
C SER A 633 9.94 10.61 -20.42
N ASP A 634 9.26 11.53 -19.75
CA ASP A 634 7.82 11.57 -19.45
C ASP A 634 6.97 12.15 -20.59
N ALA A 635 7.59 12.55 -21.70
CA ALA A 635 6.85 13.00 -22.88
C ALA A 635 5.93 11.88 -23.37
N VAL A 636 4.67 12.23 -23.66
CA VAL A 636 3.62 11.27 -24.07
C VAL A 636 4.05 10.41 -25.27
N SER A 637 4.86 10.98 -26.17
CA SER A 637 5.37 10.29 -27.37
C SER A 637 6.58 9.38 -27.11
N ALA A 638 7.22 9.44 -25.95
CA ALA A 638 8.50 8.78 -25.68
C ALA A 638 8.40 7.25 -25.72
N ALA A 639 7.33 6.67 -25.15
CA ALA A 639 7.10 5.22 -25.18
C ALA A 639 6.85 4.71 -26.61
N ALA A 640 6.02 5.43 -27.38
CA ALA A 640 5.77 5.12 -28.79
C ALA A 640 7.06 5.18 -29.62
N LEU A 641 7.91 6.19 -29.38
CA LEU A 641 9.22 6.32 -30.02
C LEU A 641 10.15 5.16 -29.62
N GLY A 642 10.20 4.80 -28.33
CA GLY A 642 10.97 3.67 -27.81
C GLY A 642 10.64 2.36 -28.52
N CYS A 643 9.36 2.01 -28.64
CA CYS A 643 8.96 0.84 -29.40
C CYS A 643 9.34 0.95 -30.89
N ALA A 644 9.14 2.10 -31.52
CA ALA A 644 9.39 2.28 -32.95
C ALA A 644 10.87 2.08 -33.35
N ILE A 645 11.81 2.50 -32.50
CA ILE A 645 13.25 2.37 -32.76
C ILE A 645 13.85 1.04 -32.28
N THR A 646 13.11 0.27 -31.48
CA THR A 646 13.54 -1.04 -30.96
C THR A 646 13.36 -2.11 -32.03
N LYS A 647 14.38 -2.88 -32.39
CA LYS A 647 14.28 -3.92 -33.42
C LYS A 647 13.19 -4.95 -33.09
N MET A 648 12.66 -5.65 -34.11
CA MET A 648 11.71 -6.76 -33.92
C MET A 648 12.25 -7.79 -32.91
N HIS A 649 11.38 -8.25 -31.99
CA HIS A 649 11.69 -9.09 -30.83
C HIS A 649 12.52 -8.41 -29.71
N GLY A 650 12.79 -7.10 -29.81
CA GLY A 650 13.54 -6.33 -28.84
C GLY A 650 12.72 -5.92 -27.61
N THR A 651 13.39 -5.26 -26.66
CA THR A 651 12.78 -4.87 -25.37
C THR A 651 12.76 -3.35 -25.19
N MET A 652 11.61 -2.79 -24.81
CA MET A 652 11.50 -1.42 -24.28
C MET A 652 11.36 -1.49 -22.76
N VAL A 653 12.26 -0.83 -22.04
CA VAL A 653 12.19 -0.64 -20.59
C VAL A 653 11.61 0.74 -20.30
N GLN A 654 10.40 0.77 -19.75
CA GLN A 654 9.72 1.99 -19.30
C GLN A 654 10.14 2.30 -17.86
N VAL A 655 10.70 3.49 -17.65
CA VAL A 655 11.20 3.96 -16.35
C VAL A 655 10.55 5.28 -15.95
N ALA A 656 10.43 6.22 -16.89
CA ALA A 656 9.72 7.47 -16.65
C ALA A 656 8.26 7.22 -16.28
N GLN A 657 7.66 8.19 -15.57
CA GLN A 657 6.32 8.10 -14.97
C GLN A 657 5.33 9.06 -15.64
N PRO A 658 5.07 8.95 -16.96
CA PRO A 658 3.98 9.71 -17.56
C PRO A 658 2.64 9.23 -16.99
N LYS A 659 1.62 10.09 -17.04
CA LYS A 659 0.26 9.72 -16.62
C LYS A 659 -0.25 8.46 -17.33
N GLU A 660 0.04 8.34 -18.62
CA GLU A 660 -0.31 7.20 -19.45
C GLU A 660 0.90 6.79 -20.32
N VAL A 661 1.08 5.48 -20.50
CA VAL A 661 2.06 4.92 -21.43
C VAL A 661 1.31 4.51 -22.70
N ILE A 662 1.44 5.29 -23.77
CA ILE A 662 0.70 5.11 -25.02
C ILE A 662 1.62 4.55 -26.10
N ILE A 663 1.26 3.39 -26.66
CA ILE A 663 2.04 2.70 -27.69
C ILE A 663 1.12 2.30 -28.85
N PRO A 664 1.43 2.69 -30.12
CA PRO A 664 0.68 2.22 -31.27
C PRO A 664 0.81 0.70 -31.44
N PHE A 665 -0.31 -0.01 -31.60
CA PHE A 665 -0.32 -1.48 -31.70
C PHE A 665 0.55 -2.01 -32.85
N MET A 666 0.73 -1.23 -33.93
CA MET A 666 1.62 -1.58 -35.04
C MET A 666 3.08 -1.73 -34.59
N GLU A 667 3.53 -0.88 -33.67
CA GLU A 667 4.90 -0.93 -33.14
C GLU A 667 5.09 -2.02 -32.10
N PHE A 668 4.00 -2.49 -31.49
CA PHE A 668 4.02 -3.44 -30.40
C PHE A 668 3.75 -4.88 -30.87
N VAL A 669 2.56 -5.13 -31.43
CA VAL A 669 2.06 -6.47 -31.73
C VAL A 669 2.77 -7.08 -32.93
N PHE A 670 2.83 -6.38 -34.06
CA PHE A 670 3.41 -6.93 -35.29
C PHE A 670 4.94 -7.05 -35.28
N ARG A 671 5.59 -6.48 -34.26
CA ARG A 671 7.05 -6.50 -34.10
C ARG A 671 7.51 -7.33 -32.90
N ASP A 672 6.58 -7.99 -32.18
CA ASP A 672 6.87 -8.74 -30.95
C ASP A 672 7.76 -7.95 -29.98
N ILE A 673 7.42 -6.68 -29.75
CA ILE A 673 8.17 -5.86 -28.80
C ILE A 673 7.78 -6.25 -27.38
N ARG A 674 8.78 -6.41 -26.52
CA ARG A 674 8.58 -6.70 -25.08
C ARG A 674 8.63 -5.39 -24.31
N VAL A 675 7.60 -5.09 -23.53
CA VAL A 675 7.58 -3.91 -22.66
C VAL A 675 7.76 -4.33 -21.21
N LYS A 676 8.74 -3.74 -20.53
CA LYS A 676 9.00 -3.95 -19.09
C LYS A 676 8.92 -2.63 -18.33
N GLY A 677 8.16 -2.60 -17.24
CA GLY A 677 8.27 -1.55 -16.24
C GLY A 677 9.48 -1.79 -15.32
N SER A 678 10.13 -0.72 -14.89
CA SER A 678 11.20 -0.81 -13.88
C SER A 678 11.14 0.39 -12.94
N VAL A 679 11.30 0.11 -11.64
CA VAL A 679 11.53 1.10 -10.58
C VAL A 679 12.84 0.72 -9.90
N VAL A 680 13.49 1.66 -9.19
CA VAL A 680 14.73 1.59 -8.40
C VAL A 680 15.39 0.20 -8.17
N SER A 681 16.72 0.19 -8.09
CA SER A 681 17.51 -1.01 -7.78
C SER A 681 17.10 -1.72 -6.48
N SER A 682 17.24 -3.05 -6.43
CA SER A 682 17.31 -3.79 -5.16
C SER A 682 18.56 -3.39 -4.36
N PRO A 683 18.68 -3.77 -3.08
CA PRO A 683 19.89 -3.51 -2.30
C PRO A 683 21.18 -4.07 -2.93
N GLU A 684 21.11 -5.27 -3.50
CA GLU A 684 22.22 -5.95 -4.19
C GLU A 684 22.60 -5.21 -5.47
N GLU A 685 21.62 -4.85 -6.28
CA GLU A 685 21.82 -4.05 -7.49
C GLU A 685 22.43 -2.67 -7.16
N SER A 686 22.01 -2.07 -6.04
CA SER A 686 22.55 -0.81 -5.54
C SER A 686 24.01 -0.95 -5.11
N ASN A 687 24.37 -2.02 -4.39
CA ASN A 687 25.76 -2.31 -4.03
C ASN A 687 26.63 -2.55 -5.27
N ALA A 688 26.12 -3.29 -6.26
CA ALA A 688 26.80 -3.52 -7.53
C ALA A 688 26.99 -2.22 -8.31
N MET A 689 25.99 -1.34 -8.34
CA MET A 689 26.07 -0.04 -8.99
C MET A 689 27.17 0.83 -8.36
N VAL A 690 27.19 0.99 -7.04
CA VAL A 690 28.17 1.84 -6.37
C VAL A 690 29.59 1.29 -6.54
N SER A 691 29.76 -0.04 -6.51
CA SER A 691 31.04 -0.69 -6.80
C SER A 691 31.48 -0.42 -8.24
N PHE A 692 30.57 -0.54 -9.21
CA PHE A 692 30.84 -0.25 -10.61
C PHE A 692 31.27 1.20 -10.85
N ILE A 693 30.65 2.15 -10.14
CA ILE A 693 31.00 3.57 -10.20
C ILE A 693 32.43 3.80 -9.71
N ALA A 694 32.79 3.22 -8.56
CA ALA A 694 34.13 3.32 -8.01
C ALA A 694 35.19 2.72 -8.96
N GLU A 695 34.91 1.56 -9.55
CA GLU A 695 35.82 0.87 -10.46
C GLU A 695 35.99 1.60 -11.79
N HIS A 696 34.90 2.08 -12.38
CA HIS A 696 34.91 2.59 -13.74
C HIS A 696 34.94 4.12 -13.81
N GLY A 697 34.81 4.84 -12.70
CA GLY A 697 34.79 6.30 -12.66
C GLY A 697 33.62 6.88 -13.46
N VAL A 698 32.39 6.51 -13.09
CA VAL A 698 31.17 7.16 -13.59
C VAL A 698 31.04 8.51 -12.87
N LYS A 699 30.77 9.57 -13.63
CA LYS A 699 30.64 10.93 -13.09
C LYS A 699 29.18 11.35 -13.00
N VAL A 700 28.80 11.97 -11.90
CA VAL A 700 27.50 12.63 -11.78
C VAL A 700 27.69 14.11 -12.09
N GLU A 701 27.08 14.60 -13.15
CA GLU A 701 27.09 16.04 -13.45
C GLU A 701 26.10 16.73 -12.51
N THR A 702 26.59 17.69 -11.72
CA THR A 702 25.83 18.32 -10.64
C THR A 702 25.83 19.84 -10.73
N ASN A 703 24.71 20.44 -10.34
CA ASN A 703 24.54 21.87 -10.09
C ASN A 703 24.46 22.03 -8.58
N LEU A 704 25.42 22.76 -8.01
CA LEU A 704 25.63 22.80 -6.57
C LEU A 704 24.93 24.00 -5.96
N PHE A 705 24.24 23.77 -4.84
CA PHE A 705 23.60 24.78 -4.02
C PHE A 705 24.06 24.63 -2.58
N GLU A 706 24.59 25.70 -2.01
CA GLU A 706 25.24 25.66 -0.69
C GLU A 706 24.24 26.05 0.40
N GLY A 707 23.75 25.06 1.16
CA GLY A 707 22.82 25.26 2.27
C GLY A 707 21.34 25.11 1.92
N LEU A 708 20.53 24.74 2.92
CA LEU A 708 19.08 24.53 2.78
C LEU A 708 18.32 25.80 2.35
N ASP A 709 18.87 26.99 2.60
CA ASP A 709 18.31 28.28 2.17
C ASP A 709 18.33 28.50 0.65
N LYS A 710 19.00 27.63 -0.11
CA LYS A 710 19.10 27.70 -1.56
C LYS A 710 18.01 26.98 -2.33
N ILE A 711 16.99 26.45 -1.64
CA ILE A 711 15.91 25.69 -2.30
C ILE A 711 15.18 26.49 -3.39
N ASP A 712 14.93 27.78 -3.19
CA ASP A 712 14.23 28.59 -4.20
C ASP A 712 15.09 28.79 -5.46
N GLU A 713 16.39 29.06 -5.28
CA GLU A 713 17.37 29.18 -6.38
C GLU A 713 17.50 27.85 -7.17
N LEU A 714 17.48 26.73 -6.44
CA LEU A 714 17.46 25.39 -7.02
C LEU A 714 16.23 25.18 -7.91
N LEU A 715 15.04 25.54 -7.41
CA LEU A 715 13.78 25.35 -8.15
C LEU A 715 13.68 26.25 -9.37
N GLU A 716 14.16 27.50 -9.28
CA GLU A 716 14.24 28.40 -10.43
C GLU A 716 15.10 27.78 -11.55
N MET A 717 16.25 27.19 -11.20
CA MET A 717 17.11 26.51 -12.18
C MET A 717 16.41 25.29 -12.78
N VAL A 718 15.79 24.44 -11.97
CA VAL A 718 15.08 23.25 -12.45
C VAL A 718 13.92 23.62 -13.38
N HIS A 719 13.09 24.60 -13.00
CA HIS A 719 11.94 25.04 -13.80
C HIS A 719 12.33 25.77 -15.09
N SER A 720 13.54 26.34 -15.15
CA SER A 720 14.04 26.97 -16.37
C SER A 720 14.25 25.98 -17.53
N GLY A 721 14.32 24.67 -17.24
CA GLY A 721 14.60 23.61 -18.21
C GLY A 721 16.07 23.52 -18.67
N LYS A 722 16.91 24.46 -18.24
CA LYS A 722 18.34 24.58 -18.61
C LYS A 722 19.27 23.73 -17.76
N ILE A 723 18.74 23.01 -16.78
CA ILE A 723 19.55 22.16 -15.91
C ILE A 723 20.19 21.02 -16.71
N GLN A 724 21.51 20.90 -16.56
CA GLN A 724 22.31 19.76 -17.02
C GLN A 724 22.61 18.84 -15.83
N GLY A 725 22.32 17.55 -15.95
CA GLY A 725 22.56 16.61 -14.85
C GLY A 725 21.59 16.76 -13.68
N LYS A 726 22.12 16.86 -12.46
CA LYS A 726 21.36 16.80 -11.20
C LYS A 726 21.54 18.07 -10.37
N ALA A 727 20.52 18.53 -9.66
CA ALA A 727 20.64 19.64 -8.71
C ALA A 727 20.79 19.08 -7.30
N VAL A 728 21.79 19.56 -6.57
CA VAL A 728 22.13 19.06 -5.22
C VAL A 728 22.30 20.21 -4.25
N ILE A 729 21.83 19.99 -3.02
CA ILE A 729 22.07 20.88 -1.88
C ILE A 729 23.14 20.23 -1.00
N ILE A 730 24.23 20.95 -0.76
CA ILE A 730 25.21 20.62 0.27
C ILE A 730 24.66 21.12 1.60
N ILE A 731 24.48 20.20 2.55
CA ILE A 731 23.91 20.47 3.87
C ILE A 731 25.02 20.55 4.93
N ASP A 732 26.07 19.74 4.79
CA ASP A 732 27.19 19.69 5.74
C ASP A 732 28.55 19.69 5.02
N HIS A 733 29.16 20.88 4.97
CA HIS A 733 30.48 21.09 4.37
C HIS A 733 31.61 20.32 5.06
N ASP A 734 31.52 20.10 6.38
CA ASP A 734 32.59 19.41 7.10
C ASP A 734 32.69 17.96 6.64
N GLN A 735 31.56 17.34 6.27
CA GLN A 735 31.54 16.00 5.69
C GLN A 735 32.18 15.97 4.30
N ILE A 736 31.97 17.01 3.47
CA ILE A 736 32.58 17.14 2.14
C ILE A 736 34.11 17.27 2.24
N GLU A 737 34.62 18.07 3.17
CA GLU A 737 36.06 18.20 3.36
C GLU A 737 36.70 16.92 3.93
N LYS A 738 36.00 16.21 4.82
CA LYS A 738 36.48 14.93 5.36
C LYS A 738 36.55 13.84 4.29
N GLU A 739 35.56 13.72 3.41
CA GLU A 739 35.59 12.67 2.39
C GLU A 739 36.69 12.87 1.33
N LYS A 740 37.09 14.12 1.05
CA LYS A 740 38.24 14.41 0.18
C LYS A 740 39.53 13.77 0.72
N GLN A 741 39.69 13.71 2.04
CA GLN A 741 40.85 13.08 2.69
C GLN A 741 40.85 11.55 2.53
N LEU A 742 39.68 10.95 2.27
CA LEU A 742 39.53 9.51 2.00
C LEU A 742 39.81 9.15 0.53
N GLY A 743 40.03 10.15 -0.33
CA GLY A 743 40.21 9.94 -1.77
C GLY A 743 38.92 9.85 -2.57
N ALA A 744 37.81 10.40 -2.03
CA ALA A 744 36.56 10.56 -2.78
C ALA A 744 36.79 11.43 -4.02
N LYS A 745 36.40 10.91 -5.20
CA LYS A 745 36.69 11.50 -6.52
C LYS A 745 35.52 11.48 -7.47
N TYR A 746 34.61 10.52 -7.29
CA TYR A 746 33.55 10.23 -8.25
C TYR A 746 32.20 10.69 -7.78
#